data_AF-A0A532ECG1-F1
#
_entry.id   AF-A0A532ECG1-F1
#
_cell.length_a   1.000
_cell.length_b   1.000
_cell.length_c   1.000
_cell.angle_alpha   90.00
_cell.angle_beta   90.00
_cell.angle_gamma   90.00
#
_symmetry.space_group_name_H-M   'P 1'
#
loop_
_entity.id
_entity.type
_entity.pdbx_description
1 polymer ?
#
loop_
_entity_poly.entity_id
_entity_poly.type
_entity_poly.pdbx_seq_one_letter_code
_entity_poly.pdbx_strand_id
1 'polypeptide(L)'
;MITERFRLMLRPVHLRTLFDRLARAIITVGGLATIVSILGIFFFLFREVTPLFTAPSAKLTQRLSVPALLVDEGPAQVAVDEHREIAQVFTSGAIQFFDLASGQPIPLEMPAQVTSRQITAMASGGGNAPRLAVGTADGEILFLKVGTTTEFTDQGERRKRPHIRAGQPIPLTKSPIVRLAYRANDHESLLALLSKGGRLLVVRIAADDVAGDHPIITELPQPKGAVTALALDALLENLYVGTADGQVVHVALSETESPEMRAAYTVAASSTAVTTLGFLSGDRSLVVMSEDGAVSTWGLVRRADAPSGWKLTQIHTLRPHNAPVTAFAPSQRVKGFVTGDMKGNLFLHHATSSQTLLRLANSEFPIRAVAFAPKGDGLIALDGAGQLLLYQVQNAYPEVTLETLFGKVWYEGYDQPAHVWQSSSGSDDVEPKLGLLPLAFGTLKGTMYALFLAVPIAILAAMCTSQFMHQDLRAKIKPIIEVMAALPTVVLGFLAGLWLAPLLERMLPAVAGMALVLPLLVVVASFAWYLCPLSVKRHLPHGQEALLLIPILGLGIAGCLWANPLIEGWWFDGNVKAWLSSRLGIQYDQRNALVVGLVMGFAIVPVIYSIAEEALSNVPKIQIAGSLALGATRWQTVLHLVLLSASPGIFSAVMIGFGRAIGETMIVLMATGNTPILDWNWANGFRTLSANIAVEIPEAPHGGSLYRVLFLAALLLFIVTFVINSLAELIRQRLRDKYSHG
;
A
#
# COMPACT_ATOMS: atom_id res chain seq x y z
N MET A 1 -35.48 81.67 0.44
CA MET A 1 -34.42 81.32 1.42
C MET A 1 -34.66 80.00 2.17
N ILE A 2 -35.41 79.03 1.61
CA ILE A 2 -35.61 77.69 2.23
C ILE A 2 -35.34 76.52 1.25
N THR A 3 -34.96 76.81 0.00
CA THR A 3 -34.83 75.79 -1.07
C THR A 3 -33.40 75.55 -1.57
N GLU A 4 -32.37 76.00 -0.85
CA GLU A 4 -30.96 75.68 -1.16
C GLU A 4 -30.23 74.89 -0.07
N ARG A 5 -30.76 74.82 1.16
CA ARG A 5 -30.10 74.11 2.27
C ARG A 5 -30.29 72.59 2.26
N PHE A 6 -31.23 72.05 1.47
CA PHE A 6 -31.49 70.60 1.42
C PHE A 6 -30.74 69.86 0.30
N ARG A 7 -30.09 70.57 -0.64
CA ARG A 7 -29.31 69.94 -1.74
C ARG A 7 -27.83 69.70 -1.43
N LEU A 8 -27.34 70.16 -0.28
CA LEU A 8 -25.90 70.11 0.10
C LEU A 8 -25.54 69.07 1.16
N MET A 9 -26.44 68.12 1.48
CA MET A 9 -26.24 67.15 2.57
C MET A 9 -26.20 65.67 2.18
N LEU A 10 -26.06 65.33 0.91
CA LEU A 10 -25.79 63.96 0.47
C LEU A 10 -24.58 63.94 -0.47
N ARG A 11 -23.38 64.05 0.13
CA ARG A 11 -22.10 63.84 -0.57
C ARG A 11 -21.94 62.35 -0.90
N PRO A 12 -21.83 61.93 -2.17
CA PRO A 12 -21.47 60.55 -2.55
C PRO A 12 -20.02 60.18 -2.17
N VAL A 13 -19.24 61.10 -1.62
CA VAL A 13 -17.82 60.92 -1.25
C VAL A 13 -17.64 60.05 0.00
N HIS A 14 -18.48 60.21 1.04
CA HIS A 14 -18.33 59.42 2.27
C HIS A 14 -18.70 57.94 2.08
N LEU A 15 -19.77 57.67 1.31
CA LEU A 15 -20.19 56.31 0.95
C LEU A 15 -19.09 55.56 0.20
N ARG A 16 -18.46 56.19 -0.81
CA ARG A 16 -17.37 55.55 -1.57
C ARG A 16 -16.16 55.21 -0.68
N THR A 17 -15.75 56.12 0.19
CA THR A 17 -14.63 55.85 1.12
C THR A 17 -14.95 54.77 2.15
N LEU A 18 -16.22 54.66 2.57
CA LEU A 18 -16.69 53.58 3.43
C LEU A 18 -16.65 52.25 2.68
N PHE A 19 -17.17 52.20 1.45
CA PHE A 19 -17.11 51.02 0.59
C PHE A 19 -15.67 50.58 0.30
N ASP A 20 -14.75 51.51 0.02
CA ASP A 20 -13.34 51.18 -0.22
C ASP A 20 -12.65 50.59 1.03
N ARG A 21 -12.95 51.13 2.22
CA ARG A 21 -12.45 50.60 3.49
C ARG A 21 -13.05 49.23 3.81
N LEU A 22 -14.34 49.07 3.58
CA LEU A 22 -15.07 47.83 3.84
C LEU A 22 -14.61 46.73 2.86
N ALA A 23 -14.42 47.06 1.58
CA ALA A 23 -13.85 46.15 0.59
C ALA A 23 -12.43 45.72 0.97
N ARG A 24 -11.56 46.66 1.37
CA ARG A 24 -10.21 46.33 1.85
C ARG A 24 -10.24 45.43 3.08
N ALA A 25 -11.13 45.71 4.03
CA ALA A 25 -11.31 44.88 5.22
C ALA A 25 -11.78 43.47 4.84
N ILE A 26 -12.79 43.33 3.97
CA ILE A 26 -13.27 42.03 3.48
C ILE A 26 -12.16 41.26 2.77
N ILE A 27 -11.39 41.89 1.88
CA ILE A 27 -10.30 41.22 1.16
C ILE A 27 -9.21 40.76 2.13
N THR A 28 -8.85 41.59 3.10
CA THR A 28 -7.80 41.27 4.08
C THR A 28 -8.26 40.16 5.03
N VAL A 29 -9.48 40.25 5.55
CA VAL A 29 -10.08 39.22 6.41
C VAL A 29 -10.26 37.91 5.64
N GLY A 30 -10.74 37.96 4.40
CA GLY A 30 -10.89 36.78 3.54
C GLY A 30 -9.55 36.13 3.22
N GLY A 31 -8.52 36.92 2.91
CA GLY A 31 -7.16 36.43 2.70
C GLY A 31 -6.59 35.78 3.97
N LEU A 32 -6.71 36.43 5.12
CA LEU A 32 -6.27 35.88 6.41
C LEU A 32 -7.03 34.60 6.77
N ALA A 33 -8.36 34.58 6.58
CA ALA A 33 -9.18 33.40 6.82
C ALA A 33 -8.74 32.23 5.93
N THR A 34 -8.42 32.47 4.65
CA THR A 34 -7.90 31.44 3.74
C THR A 34 -6.59 30.86 4.25
N ILE A 35 -5.65 31.70 4.70
CA ILE A 35 -4.38 31.26 5.27
C ILE A 35 -4.61 30.43 6.55
N VAL A 36 -5.48 30.90 7.45
CA VAL A 36 -5.84 30.17 8.68
C VAL A 36 -6.49 28.82 8.35
N SER A 37 -7.37 28.75 7.35
CA SER A 37 -7.98 27.49 6.90
C SER A 37 -6.94 26.53 6.32
N ILE A 38 -6.01 27.00 5.48
CA ILE A 38 -4.94 26.17 4.92
C ILE A 38 -4.03 25.63 6.03
N LEU A 39 -3.63 26.48 6.98
CA LEU A 39 -2.84 26.07 8.14
C LEU A 39 -3.61 25.09 9.04
N GLY A 40 -4.92 25.30 9.22
CA GLY A 40 -5.80 24.41 9.96
C GLY A 40 -5.91 23.03 9.33
N ILE A 41 -6.06 22.96 7.99
CA ILE A 41 -6.03 21.70 7.24
C ILE A 41 -4.68 21.02 7.41
N PHE A 42 -3.56 21.75 7.27
CA PHE A 42 -2.24 21.18 7.48
C PHE A 42 -2.07 20.60 8.88
N PHE A 43 -2.46 21.34 9.93
CA PHE A 43 -2.38 20.86 11.30
C PHE A 43 -3.27 19.63 11.54
N PHE A 44 -4.47 19.61 10.96
CA PHE A 44 -5.36 18.46 11.02
C PHE A 44 -4.74 17.22 10.36
N LEU A 45 -4.24 17.35 9.12
CA LEU A 45 -3.54 16.27 8.41
C LEU A 45 -2.34 15.78 9.21
N PHE A 46 -1.52 16.70 9.73
CA PHE A 46 -0.34 16.36 10.53
C PHE A 46 -0.72 15.60 11.81
N ARG A 47 -1.79 16.03 12.51
CA ARG A 47 -2.29 15.38 13.71
C ARG A 47 -2.77 13.95 13.42
N GLU A 48 -3.46 13.72 12.30
CA GLU A 48 -3.92 12.37 11.94
C GLU A 48 -2.79 11.44 11.50
N VAL A 49 -1.70 12.00 10.96
CA VAL A 49 -0.52 11.24 10.51
C VAL A 49 0.42 10.89 11.66
N THR A 50 0.61 11.80 12.64
CA THR A 50 1.60 11.64 13.72
C THR A 50 1.54 10.28 14.43
N PRO A 51 0.36 9.70 14.76
CA PRO A 51 0.28 8.38 15.41
C PRO A 51 0.97 7.24 14.65
N LEU A 52 1.07 7.30 13.31
CA LEU A 52 1.76 6.29 12.51
C LEU A 52 3.23 6.12 12.90
N PHE A 53 3.87 7.18 13.38
CA PHE A 53 5.29 7.22 13.73
C PHE A 53 5.50 7.16 15.25
N THR A 54 4.47 6.82 16.02
CA THR A 54 4.63 6.60 17.46
C THR A 54 5.40 5.32 17.70
N ALA A 55 6.44 5.40 18.53
CA ALA A 55 7.23 4.23 18.86
C ALA A 55 6.36 3.19 19.59
N PRO A 56 6.51 1.90 19.27
CA PRO A 56 5.84 0.84 20.00
C PRO A 56 6.29 0.88 21.47
N SER A 57 5.42 0.47 22.39
CA SER A 57 5.78 0.34 23.79
C SER A 57 5.17 -0.91 24.40
N ALA A 58 5.88 -1.52 25.35
CA ALA A 58 5.36 -2.59 26.17
C ALA A 58 5.66 -2.28 27.63
N LYS A 59 4.60 -2.17 28.44
CA LYS A 59 4.72 -1.90 29.88
C LYS A 59 4.45 -3.19 30.64
N LEU A 60 5.36 -3.55 31.54
CA LEU A 60 5.14 -4.65 32.46
C LEU A 60 4.06 -4.24 33.47
N THR A 61 2.94 -4.95 33.46
CA THR A 61 1.78 -4.66 34.30
C THR A 61 1.85 -5.43 35.63
N GLN A 62 2.26 -6.70 35.57
CA GLN A 62 2.24 -7.60 36.73
C GLN A 62 3.31 -8.69 36.61
N ARG A 63 3.79 -9.16 37.77
CA ARG A 63 4.58 -10.39 37.91
C ARG A 63 3.84 -11.33 38.85
N LEU A 64 3.62 -12.56 38.40
CA LEU A 64 2.97 -13.60 39.19
C LEU A 64 3.94 -14.76 39.37
N SER A 65 4.06 -15.25 40.60
CA SER A 65 4.83 -16.47 40.87
C SER A 65 3.96 -17.68 40.56
N VAL A 66 4.51 -18.64 39.82
CA VAL A 66 3.88 -19.92 39.49
C VAL A 66 4.59 -21.02 40.27
N PRO A 67 4.10 -21.40 41.46
CA PRO A 67 4.83 -22.30 42.36
C PRO A 67 5.06 -23.69 41.78
N ALA A 68 4.21 -24.15 40.85
CA ALA A 68 4.33 -25.45 40.20
C ALA A 68 5.60 -25.62 39.35
N LEU A 69 6.24 -24.52 38.93
CA LEU A 69 7.44 -24.56 38.09
C LEU A 69 8.76 -24.70 38.86
N LEU A 70 8.76 -24.50 40.19
CA LEU A 70 10.00 -24.59 40.99
C LEU A 70 10.60 -26.01 41.02
N VAL A 71 9.87 -27.01 40.53
CA VAL A 71 10.23 -28.44 40.59
C VAL A 71 10.26 -29.09 39.19
N ASP A 72 9.83 -28.39 38.13
CA ASP A 72 9.50 -29.01 36.84
C ASP A 72 10.24 -28.38 35.65
N GLU A 73 11.16 -29.12 35.03
CA GLU A 73 11.93 -28.69 33.83
C GLU A 73 11.29 -29.07 32.48
N GLY A 74 10.10 -29.69 32.45
CA GLY A 74 9.52 -30.19 31.19
C GLY A 74 8.91 -29.12 30.27
N PRO A 75 8.07 -29.50 29.28
CA PRO A 75 7.48 -28.52 28.36
C PRO A 75 6.57 -27.54 29.10
N ALA A 76 6.47 -26.30 28.59
CA ALA A 76 5.55 -25.30 29.11
C ALA A 76 4.81 -24.58 27.97
N GLN A 77 3.56 -24.22 28.22
CA GLN A 77 2.78 -23.31 27.37
C GLN A 77 2.02 -22.31 28.23
N VAL A 78 1.81 -21.12 27.68
CA VAL A 78 1.00 -20.09 28.31
C VAL A 78 -0.03 -19.56 27.34
N ALA A 79 -1.17 -19.13 27.85
CA ALA A 79 -2.20 -18.45 27.09
C ALA A 79 -2.90 -17.41 27.97
N VAL A 80 -3.58 -16.45 27.35
CA VAL A 80 -4.41 -15.48 28.04
C VAL A 80 -5.71 -15.32 27.26
N ASP A 81 -6.81 -15.10 27.97
CA ASP A 81 -8.10 -14.89 27.32
C ASP A 81 -8.19 -13.52 26.62
N GLU A 82 -9.18 -13.37 25.75
CA GLU A 82 -9.38 -12.15 24.92
C GLU A 82 -9.54 -10.86 25.75
N HIS A 83 -10.00 -10.98 26.99
CA HIS A 83 -10.20 -9.82 27.88
C HIS A 83 -9.05 -9.61 28.87
N ARG A 84 -8.05 -10.49 28.89
CA ARG A 84 -6.94 -10.46 29.87
C ARG A 84 -7.44 -10.49 31.32
N GLU A 85 -8.47 -11.30 31.55
CA GLU A 85 -9.01 -11.60 32.88
C GLU A 85 -8.38 -12.89 33.44
N ILE A 86 -8.06 -13.87 32.58
CA ILE A 86 -7.53 -15.16 32.99
C ILE A 86 -6.26 -15.49 32.19
N ALA A 87 -5.16 -15.73 32.92
CA ALA A 87 -3.97 -16.39 32.36
C ALA A 87 -4.02 -17.89 32.60
N GLN A 88 -3.51 -18.64 31.64
CA GLN A 88 -3.47 -20.10 31.63
C GLN A 88 -2.01 -20.52 31.53
N VAL A 89 -1.56 -21.38 32.43
CA VAL A 89 -0.20 -21.90 32.45
C VAL A 89 -0.26 -23.43 32.45
N PHE A 90 0.29 -24.02 31.40
CA PHE A 90 0.39 -25.45 31.21
C PHE A 90 1.85 -25.85 31.41
N THR A 91 2.10 -26.80 32.31
CA THR A 91 3.41 -27.38 32.57
C THR A 91 3.30 -28.91 32.56
N SER A 92 4.40 -29.62 32.66
CA SER A 92 4.37 -31.09 32.70
C SER A 92 3.75 -31.64 33.99
N GLY A 93 3.87 -30.94 35.11
CA GLY A 93 3.36 -31.36 36.41
C GLY A 93 2.00 -30.76 36.81
N ALA A 94 1.60 -29.62 36.23
CA ALA A 94 0.36 -28.95 36.59
C ALA A 94 -0.21 -28.07 35.47
N ILE A 95 -1.53 -27.90 35.49
CA ILE A 95 -2.23 -26.87 34.71
C ILE A 95 -2.86 -25.91 35.72
N GLN A 96 -2.52 -24.62 35.60
CA GLN A 96 -2.96 -23.58 36.53
C GLN A 96 -3.60 -22.43 35.77
N PHE A 97 -4.68 -21.90 36.33
CA PHE A 97 -5.33 -20.69 35.87
C PHE A 97 -5.12 -19.60 36.90
N PHE A 98 -4.84 -18.39 36.46
CA PHE A 98 -4.68 -17.23 37.33
C PHE A 98 -5.73 -16.21 36.97
N ASP A 99 -6.46 -15.74 37.98
CA ASP A 99 -7.26 -14.53 37.85
C ASP A 99 -6.31 -13.33 37.88
N LEU A 100 -6.27 -12.57 36.79
CA LEU A 100 -5.34 -11.46 36.62
C LEU A 100 -5.74 -10.22 37.43
N ALA A 101 -7.00 -10.10 37.85
CA ALA A 101 -7.42 -9.02 38.72
C ALA A 101 -6.90 -9.21 40.16
N SER A 102 -6.99 -10.44 40.68
CA SER A 102 -6.53 -10.78 42.04
C SER A 102 -5.08 -11.26 42.10
N GLY A 103 -4.53 -11.75 40.99
CA GLY A 103 -3.22 -12.41 40.92
C GLY A 103 -3.19 -13.79 41.58
N GLN A 104 -4.34 -14.33 41.99
CA GLN A 104 -4.43 -15.60 42.69
C GLN A 104 -4.73 -16.76 41.73
N PRO A 105 -4.24 -17.99 42.03
CA PRO A 105 -4.60 -19.16 41.26
C PRO A 105 -6.08 -19.51 41.47
N ILE A 106 -6.78 -19.80 40.37
CA ILE A 106 -8.15 -20.30 40.38
C ILE A 106 -8.08 -21.82 40.61
N PRO A 107 -8.69 -22.35 41.69
CA PRO A 107 -8.71 -23.79 41.92
C PRO A 107 -9.49 -24.51 40.82
N LEU A 108 -8.89 -25.56 40.27
CA LEU A 108 -9.50 -26.41 39.24
C LEU A 108 -9.28 -27.88 39.60
N GLU A 109 -10.32 -28.69 39.47
CA GLU A 109 -10.19 -30.15 39.50
C GLU A 109 -9.53 -30.63 38.20
N MET A 110 -8.34 -31.20 38.34
CA MET A 110 -7.58 -31.73 37.22
C MET A 110 -8.17 -33.07 36.77
N PRO A 111 -8.40 -33.28 35.45
CA PRO A 111 -8.82 -34.58 34.95
C PRO A 111 -7.80 -35.66 35.34
N ALA A 112 -8.27 -36.79 35.87
CA ALA A 112 -7.41 -37.90 36.31
C ALA A 112 -6.51 -38.45 35.17
N GLN A 113 -6.93 -38.27 33.92
CA GLN A 113 -6.17 -38.63 32.73
C GLN A 113 -4.84 -37.85 32.63
N VAL A 114 -4.79 -36.61 33.13
CA VAL A 114 -3.62 -35.73 33.06
C VAL A 114 -2.68 -35.99 34.24
N THR A 115 -3.20 -36.12 35.46
CA THR A 115 -2.39 -36.25 36.68
C THR A 115 -1.72 -37.62 36.84
N SER A 116 -2.24 -38.65 36.16
CA SER A 116 -1.68 -40.01 36.20
C SER A 116 -0.48 -40.23 35.27
N ARG A 117 -0.11 -39.26 34.43
CA ARG A 117 0.87 -39.44 33.34
C ARG A 117 1.96 -38.38 33.38
N GLN A 118 3.17 -38.77 32.99
CA GLN A 118 4.27 -37.82 32.81
C GLN A 118 4.22 -37.21 31.41
N ILE A 119 4.01 -35.89 31.36
CA ILE A 119 3.97 -35.11 30.12
C ILE A 119 5.38 -34.81 29.64
N THR A 120 5.66 -35.06 28.36
CA THR A 120 7.00 -34.86 27.76
C THR A 120 6.99 -33.91 26.56
N ALA A 121 5.84 -33.68 25.91
CA ALA A 121 5.69 -32.71 24.82
C ALA A 121 4.30 -32.06 24.83
N MET A 122 4.19 -30.82 24.33
CA MET A 122 2.92 -30.09 24.19
C MET A 122 2.87 -29.29 22.90
N ALA A 123 1.72 -29.25 22.23
CA ALA A 123 1.51 -28.50 21.00
C ALA A 123 0.10 -27.90 20.94
N SER A 124 -0.01 -26.63 20.53
CA SER A 124 -1.30 -25.96 20.33
C SER A 124 -1.84 -26.25 18.93
N GLY A 125 -3.13 -26.59 18.81
CA GLY A 125 -3.78 -26.92 17.54
C GLY A 125 -4.06 -25.72 16.64
N GLY A 126 -3.81 -24.50 17.11
CA GLY A 126 -4.18 -23.26 16.43
C GLY A 126 -5.69 -23.00 16.40
N GLY A 127 -6.10 -21.89 15.78
CA GLY A 127 -7.50 -21.46 15.69
C GLY A 127 -8.04 -20.72 16.92
N ASN A 128 -9.33 -20.35 16.86
CA ASN A 128 -10.00 -19.55 17.90
C ASN A 128 -10.35 -20.33 19.17
N ALA A 129 -10.33 -21.67 19.12
CA ALA A 129 -10.59 -22.52 20.28
C ALA A 129 -9.28 -23.15 20.77
N PRO A 130 -8.88 -22.96 22.04
CA PRO A 130 -7.64 -23.52 22.57
C PRO A 130 -7.76 -25.05 22.69
N ARG A 131 -7.37 -25.74 21.61
CA ARG A 131 -7.13 -27.18 21.60
C ARG A 131 -5.64 -27.40 21.84
N LEU A 132 -5.30 -28.13 22.90
CA LEU A 132 -3.93 -28.47 23.25
C LEU A 132 -3.77 -29.98 23.09
N ALA A 133 -2.70 -30.41 22.43
CA ALA A 133 -2.30 -31.80 22.39
C ALA A 133 -1.10 -32.01 23.32
N VAL A 134 -1.15 -33.08 24.12
CA VAL A 134 -0.15 -33.41 25.12
C VAL A 134 0.39 -34.80 24.82
N GLY A 135 1.70 -34.93 24.66
CA GLY A 135 2.40 -36.19 24.49
C GLY A 135 3.02 -36.67 25.80
N THR A 136 2.97 -37.98 26.04
CA THR A 136 3.39 -38.59 27.31
C THR A 136 4.65 -39.44 27.19
N ALA A 137 5.25 -39.75 28.34
CA ALA A 137 6.40 -40.65 28.43
C ALA A 137 6.07 -42.08 27.95
N ASP A 138 4.81 -42.51 28.06
CA ASP A 138 4.34 -43.82 27.61
C ASP A 138 4.05 -43.89 26.10
N GLY A 139 4.20 -42.78 25.38
CA GLY A 139 3.95 -42.72 23.92
C GLY A 139 2.49 -42.52 23.54
N GLU A 140 1.66 -42.03 24.45
CA GLU A 140 0.26 -41.70 24.25
C GLU A 140 0.08 -40.20 23.96
N ILE A 141 -1.00 -39.84 23.25
CA ILE A 141 -1.45 -38.45 23.08
C ILE A 141 -2.79 -38.24 23.77
N LEU A 142 -2.91 -37.08 24.42
CA LEU A 142 -4.13 -36.62 25.07
C LEU A 142 -4.53 -35.25 24.49
N PHE A 143 -5.77 -35.13 24.02
CA PHE A 143 -6.34 -33.84 23.63
C PHE A 143 -7.01 -33.16 24.81
N LEU A 144 -6.61 -31.92 25.07
CA LEU A 144 -7.20 -31.06 26.08
C LEU A 144 -7.97 -29.94 25.38
N LYS A 145 -9.26 -29.84 25.70
CA LYS A 145 -10.10 -28.71 25.29
C LYS A 145 -10.29 -27.81 26.50
N VAL A 146 -9.77 -26.60 26.39
CA VAL A 146 -9.86 -25.59 27.44
C VAL A 146 -11.02 -24.66 27.11
N GLY A 147 -11.86 -24.37 28.10
CA GLY A 147 -12.99 -23.47 27.95
C GLY A 147 -13.18 -22.59 29.18
N THR A 148 -13.89 -21.49 29.01
CA THR A 148 -14.31 -20.63 30.11
C THR A 148 -15.81 -20.47 30.07
N THR A 149 -16.50 -20.84 31.16
CA THR A 149 -17.92 -20.55 31.35
C THR A 149 -18.05 -19.21 32.08
N THR A 150 -19.06 -18.42 31.72
CA THR A 150 -19.37 -17.18 32.46
C THR A 150 -20.49 -17.49 33.45
N GLU A 151 -20.22 -17.28 34.73
CA GLU A 151 -21.20 -17.37 35.81
C GLU A 151 -21.45 -15.97 36.37
N PHE A 152 -22.65 -15.76 36.90
CA PHE A 152 -22.99 -14.55 37.65
C PHE A 152 -23.15 -14.94 39.12
N THR A 153 -22.50 -14.19 40.02
CA THR A 153 -22.74 -14.36 41.46
C THR A 153 -24.16 -13.89 41.81
N ASP A 154 -24.66 -14.27 42.99
CA ASP A 154 -25.97 -13.85 43.50
C ASP A 154 -26.10 -12.30 43.62
N GLN A 155 -24.98 -11.58 43.59
CA GLN A 155 -24.89 -10.12 43.59
C GLN A 155 -24.81 -9.52 42.17
N GLY A 156 -24.89 -10.34 41.12
CA GLY A 156 -24.84 -9.92 39.72
C GLY A 156 -23.43 -9.70 39.15
N GLU A 157 -22.37 -10.07 39.87
CA GLU A 157 -21.00 -9.93 39.37
C GLU A 157 -20.65 -11.05 38.39
N ARG A 158 -20.15 -10.68 37.21
CA ARG A 158 -19.68 -11.61 36.19
C ARG A 158 -18.34 -12.23 36.62
N ARG A 159 -18.27 -13.56 36.74
CA ARG A 159 -17.02 -14.31 36.95
C ARG A 159 -16.87 -15.39 35.88
N LYS A 160 -15.67 -15.49 35.29
CA LYS A 160 -15.33 -16.60 34.40
C LYS A 160 -14.78 -17.77 35.21
N ARG A 161 -15.33 -18.96 35.01
CA ARG A 161 -14.74 -20.21 35.51
C ARG A 161 -14.09 -20.98 34.37
N PRO A 162 -12.77 -21.25 34.43
CA PRO A 162 -12.13 -22.13 33.49
C PRO A 162 -12.59 -23.58 33.74
N HIS A 163 -12.67 -24.37 32.68
CA HIS A 163 -12.86 -25.81 32.75
C HIS A 163 -11.98 -26.48 31.70
N ILE A 164 -11.51 -27.68 32.01
CA ILE A 164 -10.71 -28.51 31.10
C ILE A 164 -11.48 -29.80 30.84
N ARG A 165 -11.60 -30.16 29.57
CA ARG A 165 -12.06 -31.48 29.15
C ARG A 165 -10.89 -32.22 28.54
N ALA A 166 -10.52 -33.34 29.13
CA ALA A 166 -9.55 -34.27 28.56
C ALA A 166 -10.28 -35.32 27.73
N GLY A 167 -9.80 -35.57 26.51
CA GLY A 167 -10.22 -36.70 25.69
C GLY A 167 -9.72 -38.03 26.25
N GLN A 168 -10.00 -39.13 25.53
CA GLN A 168 -9.38 -40.41 25.86
C GLN A 168 -7.90 -40.42 25.42
N PRO A 169 -7.01 -41.12 26.15
CA PRO A 169 -5.62 -41.27 25.74
C PRO A 169 -5.53 -42.17 24.52
N ILE A 170 -4.83 -41.71 23.48
CA ILE A 170 -4.64 -42.44 22.23
C ILE A 170 -3.21 -42.98 22.19
N PRO A 171 -2.99 -44.31 22.22
CA PRO A 171 -1.66 -44.89 22.15
C PRO A 171 -1.12 -44.82 20.71
N LEU A 172 -0.01 -44.12 20.49
CA LEU A 172 0.55 -43.93 19.15
C LEU A 172 1.92 -44.57 18.97
N THR A 173 2.73 -44.58 20.02
CA THR A 173 4.08 -45.17 19.98
C THR A 173 4.40 -45.90 21.28
N LYS A 174 5.44 -46.74 21.27
CA LYS A 174 5.92 -47.45 22.48
C LYS A 174 7.04 -46.71 23.21
N SER A 175 7.40 -45.50 22.77
CA SER A 175 8.51 -44.73 23.31
C SER A 175 8.13 -43.28 23.58
N PRO A 176 8.80 -42.59 24.52
CA PRO A 176 8.43 -41.23 24.92
C PRO A 176 8.36 -40.26 23.74
N ILE A 177 7.33 -39.41 23.72
CA ILE A 177 7.19 -38.35 22.71
C ILE A 177 8.03 -37.14 23.13
N VAL A 178 9.01 -36.74 22.32
CA VAL A 178 9.96 -35.67 22.65
C VAL A 178 9.61 -34.34 21.97
N ARG A 179 9.01 -34.40 20.78
CA ARG A 179 8.50 -33.23 20.06
C ARG A 179 7.13 -33.55 19.49
N LEU A 180 6.29 -32.52 19.46
CA LEU A 180 4.93 -32.60 18.96
C LEU A 180 4.61 -31.30 18.22
N ALA A 181 4.03 -31.41 17.03
CA ALA A 181 3.31 -30.36 16.34
C ALA A 181 1.89 -30.84 16.09
N TYR A 182 0.91 -29.97 16.27
CA TYR A 182 -0.50 -30.31 16.15
C TYR A 182 -1.22 -29.17 15.42
N ARG A 183 -2.06 -29.52 14.45
CA ARG A 183 -3.00 -28.62 13.80
C ARG A 183 -4.31 -29.35 13.55
N ALA A 184 -5.41 -28.61 13.59
CA ALA A 184 -6.72 -29.14 13.27
C ALA A 184 -7.49 -28.15 12.39
N ASN A 185 -8.22 -28.68 11.42
CA ASN A 185 -9.20 -27.94 10.63
C ASN A 185 -10.60 -28.53 10.85
N ASP A 186 -11.58 -28.14 10.03
CA ASP A 186 -12.97 -28.63 10.17
C ASP A 186 -13.16 -30.09 9.74
N HIS A 187 -12.19 -30.66 9.00
CA HIS A 187 -12.29 -31.99 8.38
C HIS A 187 -11.42 -33.04 9.10
N GLU A 188 -10.30 -32.65 9.67
CA GLU A 188 -9.34 -33.55 10.29
C GLU A 188 -8.39 -32.84 11.26
N SER A 189 -7.70 -33.65 12.06
CA SER A 189 -6.66 -33.28 13.00
C SER A 189 -5.37 -34.02 12.64
N LEU A 190 -4.29 -33.28 12.47
CA LEU A 190 -2.99 -33.82 12.10
C LEU A 190 -1.94 -33.55 13.17
N LEU A 191 -1.19 -34.59 13.52
CA LEU A 191 -0.10 -34.52 14.49
C LEU A 191 1.18 -35.00 13.84
N ALA A 192 2.26 -34.25 14.03
CA ALA A 192 3.61 -34.69 13.71
C ALA A 192 4.37 -34.87 15.02
N LEU A 193 4.91 -36.06 15.27
CA LEU A 193 5.57 -36.39 16.52
C LEU A 193 6.93 -37.04 16.30
N LEU A 194 7.87 -36.71 17.19
CA LEU A 194 9.19 -37.31 17.26
C LEU A 194 9.29 -38.14 18.53
N SER A 195 9.55 -39.44 18.37
CA SER A 195 9.76 -40.33 19.51
C SER A 195 11.24 -40.33 19.94
N LYS A 196 11.52 -40.65 21.22
CA LYS A 196 12.87 -40.71 21.79
C LYS A 196 13.82 -41.64 21.03
N GLY A 197 13.29 -42.66 20.35
CA GLY A 197 14.04 -43.55 19.46
C GLY A 197 14.40 -42.94 18.10
N GLY A 198 14.15 -41.64 17.88
CA GLY A 198 14.42 -40.93 16.63
C GLY A 198 13.37 -41.14 15.54
N ARG A 199 12.27 -41.86 15.80
CA ARG A 199 11.22 -42.12 14.80
C ARG A 199 10.29 -40.91 14.64
N LEU A 200 10.11 -40.47 13.40
CA LEU A 200 9.22 -39.38 13.03
C LEU A 200 7.92 -39.96 12.46
N LEU A 201 6.80 -39.63 13.08
CA LEU A 201 5.48 -40.17 12.73
C LEU A 201 4.51 -39.03 12.46
N VAL A 202 3.65 -39.20 11.47
CA VAL A 202 2.49 -38.34 11.23
C VAL A 202 1.24 -39.15 11.51
N VAL A 203 0.34 -38.55 12.28
CA VAL A 203 -0.91 -39.17 12.72
C VAL A 203 -2.06 -38.29 12.29
N ARG A 204 -2.97 -38.88 11.50
CA ARG A 204 -4.16 -38.23 10.97
C ARG A 204 -5.39 -38.81 11.64
N ILE A 205 -6.25 -37.92 12.14
CA ILE A 205 -7.49 -38.26 12.84
C ILE A 205 -8.63 -37.51 12.16
N ALA A 206 -9.60 -38.23 11.63
CA ALA A 206 -10.76 -37.62 10.96
C ALA A 206 -11.62 -36.84 11.95
N ALA A 207 -12.27 -35.74 11.52
CA ALA A 207 -13.12 -34.93 12.40
C ALA A 207 -14.33 -35.71 12.96
N ASP A 208 -14.84 -36.69 12.21
CA ASP A 208 -15.94 -37.56 12.64
C ASP A 208 -15.50 -38.57 13.73
N ASP A 209 -14.20 -38.80 13.86
CA ASP A 209 -13.61 -39.64 14.90
C ASP A 209 -13.25 -38.79 16.14
N VAL A 210 -14.30 -38.30 16.82
CA VAL A 210 -14.17 -37.46 18.01
C VAL A 210 -13.46 -38.18 19.17
N ALA A 211 -13.49 -39.52 19.18
CA ALA A 211 -12.79 -40.36 20.16
C ALA A 211 -11.31 -40.57 19.80
N GLY A 212 -10.95 -40.46 18.52
CA GLY A 212 -9.63 -40.80 18.01
C GLY A 212 -9.38 -42.30 18.02
N ASP A 213 -10.43 -43.10 17.79
CA ASP A 213 -10.38 -44.55 17.86
C ASP A 213 -9.64 -45.17 16.66
N HIS A 214 -9.57 -44.48 15.51
CA HIS A 214 -8.98 -44.97 14.27
C HIS A 214 -7.92 -44.01 13.68
N PRO A 215 -6.80 -43.76 14.40
CA PRO A 215 -5.74 -42.90 13.90
C PRO A 215 -4.98 -43.56 12.74
N ILE A 216 -4.81 -42.85 11.63
CA ILE A 216 -3.94 -43.29 10.54
C ILE A 216 -2.51 -42.84 10.87
N ILE A 217 -1.66 -43.80 11.21
CA ILE A 217 -0.25 -43.55 11.59
C ILE A 217 0.64 -43.87 10.39
N THR A 218 1.38 -42.86 9.93
CA THR A 218 2.34 -42.99 8.83
C THR A 218 3.74 -42.65 9.30
N GLU A 219 4.70 -43.54 9.05
CA GLU A 219 6.11 -43.27 9.34
C GLU A 219 6.74 -42.42 8.25
N LEU A 220 7.36 -41.31 8.67
CA LEU A 220 8.02 -40.39 7.75
C LEU A 220 9.46 -40.85 7.47
N PRO A 221 9.96 -40.61 6.25
CA PRO A 221 11.35 -40.87 5.96
C PRO A 221 12.24 -39.90 6.76
N GLN A 222 13.33 -40.43 7.32
CA GLN A 222 14.18 -39.71 8.28
C GLN A 222 15.08 -38.68 7.59
N PRO A 223 15.17 -37.44 8.12
CA PRO A 223 16.16 -36.49 7.64
C PRO A 223 17.58 -36.92 8.04
N LYS A 224 18.59 -36.41 7.33
CA LYS A 224 20.00 -36.77 7.57
C LYS A 224 20.52 -36.29 8.94
N GLY A 225 20.01 -35.15 9.42
CA GLY A 225 20.38 -34.56 10.71
C GLY A 225 19.35 -34.86 11.80
N ALA A 226 19.76 -34.73 13.06
CA ALA A 226 18.87 -34.91 14.21
C ALA A 226 17.74 -33.88 14.18
N VAL A 227 16.49 -34.34 14.37
CA VAL A 227 15.30 -33.47 14.35
C VAL A 227 15.21 -32.66 15.63
N THR A 228 15.10 -31.34 15.50
CA THR A 228 15.06 -30.39 16.62
C THR A 228 13.72 -29.68 16.76
N ALA A 229 13.04 -29.38 15.64
CA ALA A 229 11.78 -28.63 15.59
C ALA A 229 10.82 -29.18 14.52
N LEU A 230 9.51 -28.98 14.73
CA LEU A 230 8.43 -29.42 13.83
C LEU A 230 7.41 -28.28 13.69
N ALA A 231 6.91 -28.05 12.47
CA ALA A 231 5.84 -27.10 12.21
C ALA A 231 4.89 -27.60 11.11
N LEU A 232 3.59 -27.49 11.36
CA LEU A 232 2.50 -27.85 10.45
C LEU A 232 1.73 -26.59 10.03
N ASP A 233 1.35 -26.53 8.75
CA ASP A 233 0.49 -25.49 8.21
C ASP A 233 -1.00 -25.75 8.50
N ALA A 234 -1.86 -24.74 8.42
CA ALA A 234 -3.30 -24.86 8.65
C ALA A 234 -4.03 -25.71 7.59
N LEU A 235 -3.48 -25.79 6.38
CA LEU A 235 -4.04 -26.62 5.31
C LEU A 235 -3.72 -28.11 5.48
N LEU A 236 -2.82 -28.47 6.40
CA LEU A 236 -2.41 -29.85 6.69
C LEU A 236 -1.73 -30.55 5.50
N GLU A 237 -1.20 -29.77 4.56
CA GLU A 237 -0.53 -30.24 3.34
C GLU A 237 0.99 -30.21 3.48
N ASN A 238 1.54 -29.43 4.43
CA ASN A 238 2.98 -29.21 4.53
C ASN A 238 3.48 -29.37 5.96
N LEU A 239 4.48 -30.25 6.14
CA LEU A 239 5.26 -30.38 7.36
C LEU A 239 6.67 -29.86 7.12
N TYR A 240 7.14 -29.02 8.05
CA TYR A 240 8.51 -28.52 8.06
C TYR A 240 9.26 -29.08 9.27
N VAL A 241 10.41 -29.69 9.00
CA VAL A 241 11.25 -30.36 10.00
C VAL A 241 12.58 -29.63 10.10
N GLY A 242 12.85 -29.03 11.26
CA GLY A 242 14.12 -28.40 11.57
C GLY A 242 15.14 -29.43 12.07
N THR A 243 16.40 -29.25 11.67
CA THR A 243 17.49 -30.17 12.03
C THR A 243 18.61 -29.47 12.81
N ALA A 244 19.41 -30.27 13.51
CA ALA A 244 20.62 -29.81 14.21
C ALA A 244 21.71 -29.28 13.27
N ASP A 245 21.70 -29.67 11.99
CA ASP A 245 22.68 -29.27 10.98
C ASP A 245 22.29 -27.98 10.24
N GLY A 246 21.32 -27.22 10.77
CA GLY A 246 20.89 -25.94 10.18
C GLY A 246 20.03 -26.07 8.92
N GLN A 247 19.40 -27.23 8.69
CA GLN A 247 18.49 -27.46 7.56
C GLN A 247 17.03 -27.51 7.99
N VAL A 248 16.15 -27.03 7.11
CA VAL A 248 14.70 -27.25 7.17
C VAL A 248 14.28 -28.16 6.02
N VAL A 249 13.74 -29.32 6.37
CA VAL A 249 13.22 -30.30 5.42
C VAL A 249 11.73 -30.07 5.23
N HIS A 250 11.32 -29.89 3.97
CA HIS A 250 9.93 -29.75 3.57
C HIS A 250 9.37 -31.11 3.14
N VAL A 251 8.38 -31.57 3.89
CA VAL A 251 7.64 -32.81 3.64
C VAL A 251 6.25 -32.44 3.16
N ALA A 252 5.87 -32.94 2.00
CA ALA A 252 4.50 -32.82 1.51
C ALA A 252 3.65 -33.95 2.09
N LEU A 253 2.47 -33.57 2.55
CA LEU A 253 1.48 -34.43 3.15
C LEU A 253 0.29 -34.50 2.22
N SER A 254 -0.17 -35.71 1.96
CA SER A 254 -1.37 -35.99 1.18
C SER A 254 -2.28 -36.92 1.99
N GLU A 255 -3.57 -36.93 1.65
CA GLU A 255 -4.50 -37.94 2.16
C GLU A 255 -4.33 -39.28 1.43
N THR A 256 -3.95 -39.24 0.15
CA THR A 256 -3.96 -40.41 -0.74
C THR A 256 -2.57 -40.98 -1.02
N GLU A 257 -1.54 -40.16 -0.94
CA GLU A 257 -0.16 -40.54 -1.25
C GLU A 257 0.70 -40.63 0.02
N SER A 258 1.72 -41.50 -0.02
CA SER A 258 2.71 -41.56 1.06
C SER A 258 3.47 -40.23 1.18
N PRO A 259 3.72 -39.72 2.40
CA PRO A 259 4.45 -38.48 2.59
C PRO A 259 5.81 -38.47 1.88
N GLU A 260 6.07 -37.41 1.12
CA GLU A 260 7.27 -37.27 0.31
C GLU A 260 8.14 -36.11 0.81
N MET A 261 9.43 -36.38 1.03
CA MET A 261 10.42 -35.32 1.27
C MET A 261 10.70 -34.58 -0.04
N ARG A 262 10.13 -33.37 -0.20
CA ARG A 262 10.29 -32.58 -1.43
C ARG A 262 11.68 -31.97 -1.56
N ALA A 263 12.17 -31.37 -0.48
CA ALA A 263 13.45 -30.66 -0.48
C ALA A 263 13.98 -30.41 0.93
N ALA A 264 15.29 -30.24 1.05
CA ALA A 264 15.96 -29.75 2.25
C ALA A 264 16.60 -28.38 1.93
N TYR A 265 16.31 -27.38 2.74
CA TYR A 265 16.78 -26.01 2.57
C TYR A 265 17.77 -25.68 3.68
N THR A 266 18.94 -25.16 3.32
CA THR A 266 19.90 -24.66 4.31
C THR A 266 19.44 -23.29 4.78
N VAL A 267 19.10 -23.19 6.07
CA VAL A 267 18.51 -21.98 6.67
C VAL A 267 19.43 -21.34 7.71
N ALA A 268 20.39 -22.10 8.25
CA ALA A 268 21.43 -21.63 9.16
C ALA A 268 22.80 -22.19 8.74
N ALA A 269 23.87 -21.73 9.39
CA ALA A 269 25.19 -22.32 9.19
C ALA A 269 25.15 -23.82 9.56
N SER A 270 25.95 -24.65 8.88
CA SER A 270 25.89 -26.13 9.02
C SER A 270 26.21 -26.66 10.41
N SER A 271 26.72 -25.82 11.32
CA SER A 271 27.01 -26.15 12.72
C SER A 271 25.99 -25.57 13.71
N THR A 272 24.91 -24.96 13.22
CA THR A 272 23.93 -24.23 14.04
C THR A 272 22.58 -24.91 13.97
N ALA A 273 22.07 -25.38 15.11
CA ALA A 273 20.78 -26.06 15.16
C ALA A 273 19.60 -25.09 14.92
N VAL A 274 18.57 -25.56 14.23
CA VAL A 274 17.26 -24.89 14.20
C VAL A 274 16.57 -25.14 15.54
N THR A 275 16.35 -24.13 16.36
CA THR A 275 15.79 -24.33 17.72
C THR A 275 14.28 -24.45 17.69
N THR A 276 13.61 -23.56 16.95
CA THR A 276 12.14 -23.47 16.88
C THR A 276 11.72 -23.18 15.45
N LEU A 277 10.56 -23.70 15.06
CA LEU A 277 9.85 -23.36 13.84
C LEU A 277 8.42 -22.95 14.19
N GLY A 278 7.85 -22.03 13.44
CA GLY A 278 6.45 -21.67 13.62
C GLY A 278 5.93 -20.79 12.51
N PHE A 279 4.62 -20.86 12.26
CA PHE A 279 3.97 -20.06 11.24
C PHE A 279 3.44 -18.74 11.81
N LEU A 280 3.40 -17.71 10.96
CA LEU A 280 2.65 -16.49 11.23
C LEU A 280 1.16 -16.70 10.95
N SER A 281 0.30 -15.77 11.38
CA SER A 281 -1.13 -15.77 11.01
C SER A 281 -1.28 -15.93 9.49
N GLY A 282 -2.24 -16.75 9.06
CA GLY A 282 -2.45 -17.15 7.67
C GLY A 282 -1.56 -18.28 7.16
N ASP A 283 -0.58 -18.77 7.94
CA ASP A 283 0.26 -19.95 7.68
C ASP A 283 1.00 -19.98 6.31
N ARG A 284 1.23 -18.81 5.70
CA ARG A 284 2.00 -18.67 4.45
C ARG A 284 3.50 -18.45 4.67
N SER A 285 3.85 -17.85 5.81
CA SER A 285 5.24 -17.53 6.19
C SER A 285 5.69 -18.37 7.37
N LEU A 286 6.76 -19.12 7.17
CA LEU A 286 7.45 -19.89 8.20
C LEU A 286 8.54 -19.03 8.85
N VAL A 287 8.50 -18.91 10.18
CA VAL A 287 9.56 -18.30 10.97
C VAL A 287 10.56 -19.38 11.36
N VAL A 288 11.82 -19.15 11.02
CA VAL A 288 12.94 -20.02 11.35
C VAL A 288 13.79 -19.32 12.41
N MET A 289 14.03 -20.03 13.51
CA MET A 289 14.86 -19.57 14.61
C MET A 289 16.00 -20.56 14.85
N SER A 290 17.20 -20.05 15.03
CA SER A 290 18.42 -20.85 15.17
C SER A 290 19.13 -20.62 16.51
N GLU A 291 20.06 -21.52 16.82
CA GLU A 291 20.81 -21.54 18.07
C GLU A 291 21.75 -20.34 18.25
N ASP A 292 22.23 -19.76 17.16
CA ASP A 292 23.00 -18.52 17.16
C ASP A 292 22.14 -17.26 17.43
N GLY A 293 20.82 -17.44 17.59
CA GLY A 293 19.86 -16.37 17.84
C GLY A 293 19.30 -15.74 16.57
N ALA A 294 19.66 -16.21 15.37
CA ALA A 294 19.11 -15.64 14.14
C ALA A 294 17.61 -15.93 14.02
N VAL A 295 16.87 -14.93 13.51
CA VAL A 295 15.43 -15.00 13.27
C VAL A 295 15.18 -14.54 11.85
N SER A 296 14.55 -15.40 11.05
CA SER A 296 14.23 -15.11 9.65
C SER A 296 12.86 -15.65 9.28
N THR A 297 12.22 -15.03 8.29
CA THR A 297 10.97 -15.52 7.73
C THR A 297 11.20 -16.09 6.33
N TRP A 298 10.52 -17.17 6.03
CA TRP A 298 10.65 -17.94 4.79
C TRP A 298 9.26 -18.20 4.21
N GLY A 299 9.14 -18.20 2.89
CA GLY A 299 7.90 -18.54 2.23
C GLY A 299 8.14 -19.27 0.91
N LEU A 300 7.11 -19.99 0.47
CA LEU A 300 7.12 -20.70 -0.80
C LEU A 300 6.91 -19.69 -1.94
N VAL A 301 7.92 -19.56 -2.81
CA VAL A 301 7.86 -18.71 -4.00
C VAL A 301 7.98 -19.54 -5.26
N ARG A 302 7.38 -19.07 -6.36
CA ARG A 302 7.45 -19.77 -7.64
C ARG A 302 8.82 -19.51 -8.28
N ARG A 303 9.49 -20.59 -8.66
CA ARG A 303 10.86 -20.58 -9.17
C ARG A 303 11.01 -21.60 -10.29
N ALA A 304 11.31 -21.12 -11.49
CA ALA A 304 11.48 -21.98 -12.67
C ALA A 304 12.70 -22.91 -12.56
N ASP A 305 13.67 -22.59 -11.69
CA ASP A 305 14.85 -23.40 -11.38
C ASP A 305 14.55 -24.58 -10.43
N ALA A 306 13.39 -24.59 -9.77
CA ALA A 306 13.02 -25.65 -8.83
C ALA A 306 12.32 -26.81 -9.56
N PRO A 307 12.66 -28.08 -9.28
CA PRO A 307 12.01 -29.24 -9.91
C PRO A 307 10.48 -29.29 -9.72
N SER A 308 10.01 -28.82 -8.56
CA SER A 308 8.59 -28.72 -8.21
C SER A 308 7.94 -27.40 -8.68
N GLY A 309 8.72 -26.47 -9.25
CA GLY A 309 8.30 -25.09 -9.55
C GLY A 309 8.17 -24.18 -8.32
N TRP A 310 8.35 -24.70 -7.11
CA TRP A 310 8.25 -23.98 -5.84
C TRP A 310 9.51 -24.15 -5.00
N LYS A 311 9.95 -23.07 -4.36
CA LYS A 311 11.14 -23.07 -3.52
C LYS A 311 10.90 -22.29 -2.25
N LEU A 312 11.23 -22.88 -1.11
CA LEU A 312 11.25 -22.16 0.16
C LEU A 312 12.41 -21.17 0.13
N THR A 313 12.10 -19.87 0.19
CA THR A 313 13.08 -18.78 0.07
C THR A 313 12.97 -17.86 1.28
N GLN A 314 14.11 -17.37 1.76
CA GLN A 314 14.17 -16.39 2.83
C GLN A 314 13.60 -15.05 2.35
N ILE A 315 12.56 -14.57 3.02
CA ILE A 315 11.82 -13.35 2.68
C ILE A 315 12.35 -12.17 3.51
N HIS A 316 12.43 -12.34 4.84
CA HIS A 316 12.91 -11.29 5.75
C HIS A 316 13.97 -11.81 6.72
N THR A 317 14.87 -10.89 7.12
CA THR A 317 15.87 -11.12 8.16
C THR A 317 15.63 -10.13 9.28
N LEU A 318 15.46 -10.64 10.49
CA LEU A 318 15.18 -9.82 11.67
C LEU A 318 16.43 -9.70 12.53
N ARG A 319 16.37 -8.80 13.53
CA ARG A 319 17.47 -8.62 14.46
C ARG A 319 17.69 -9.92 15.24
N PRO A 320 18.91 -10.48 15.24
CA PRO A 320 19.20 -11.70 15.99
C PRO A 320 19.20 -11.44 17.50
N HIS A 321 18.96 -12.50 18.25
CA HIS A 321 19.15 -12.58 19.69
C HIS A 321 20.63 -12.73 20.03
N ASN A 322 20.98 -12.49 21.29
CA ASN A 322 22.34 -12.71 21.80
C ASN A 322 22.50 -14.10 22.45
N ALA A 323 21.52 -14.97 22.26
CA ALA A 323 21.40 -16.31 22.82
C ALA A 323 20.40 -17.14 21.97
N PRO A 324 20.42 -18.48 22.11
CA PRO A 324 19.46 -19.35 21.44
C PRO A 324 18.02 -18.96 21.76
N VAL A 325 17.17 -18.95 20.71
CA VAL A 325 15.73 -18.69 20.86
C VAL A 325 15.05 -19.95 21.38
N THR A 326 14.36 -19.82 22.51
CA THR A 326 13.73 -20.92 23.24
C THR A 326 12.20 -20.91 23.15
N ALA A 327 11.58 -19.77 22.82
CA ALA A 327 10.13 -19.65 22.77
C ALA A 327 9.68 -18.76 21.59
N PHE A 328 8.52 -19.09 21.01
CA PHE A 328 7.90 -18.38 19.89
C PHE A 328 6.38 -18.34 20.04
N ALA A 329 5.77 -17.20 19.71
CA ALA A 329 4.33 -17.12 19.49
C ALA A 329 3.96 -16.08 18.42
N PRO A 330 3.08 -16.44 17.47
CA PRO A 330 2.56 -15.49 16.49
C PRO A 330 1.39 -14.67 17.07
N SER A 331 1.19 -13.46 16.54
CA SER A 331 -0.05 -12.72 16.74
C SER A 331 -1.16 -13.29 15.85
N GLN A 332 -2.40 -13.22 16.32
CA GLN A 332 -3.59 -13.68 15.59
C GLN A 332 -4.22 -12.59 14.71
N ARG A 333 -3.77 -11.33 14.80
CA ARG A 333 -4.38 -10.19 14.10
C ARG A 333 -3.49 -9.50 13.10
N VAL A 334 -2.19 -9.56 13.31
CA VAL A 334 -1.18 -8.90 12.48
C VAL A 334 -0.05 -9.88 12.21
N LYS A 335 0.74 -9.63 11.16
CA LYS A 335 1.95 -10.41 10.83
C LYS A 335 3.11 -10.15 11.82
N GLY A 336 2.77 -9.92 13.09
CA GLY A 336 3.70 -9.73 14.20
C GLY A 336 3.86 -11.00 15.02
N PHE A 337 4.99 -11.15 15.68
CA PHE A 337 5.28 -12.31 16.52
C PHE A 337 6.30 -11.95 17.60
N VAL A 338 6.39 -12.80 18.61
CA VAL A 338 7.30 -12.62 19.75
C VAL A 338 8.21 -13.82 19.85
N THR A 339 9.46 -13.56 20.21
CA THR A 339 10.46 -14.58 20.48
C THR A 339 11.09 -14.33 21.84
N GLY A 340 11.45 -15.41 22.54
CA GLY A 340 12.16 -15.37 23.80
C GLY A 340 13.47 -16.14 23.72
N ASP A 341 14.52 -15.65 24.38
CA ASP A 341 15.82 -16.32 24.41
C ASP A 341 16.15 -16.98 25.75
N MET A 342 17.24 -17.76 25.73
CA MET A 342 17.79 -18.44 26.90
C MET A 342 18.35 -17.49 27.98
N LYS A 343 18.54 -16.20 27.68
CA LYS A 343 19.01 -15.15 28.61
C LYS A 343 17.86 -14.31 29.18
N GLY A 344 16.60 -14.66 28.93
CA GLY A 344 15.44 -13.95 29.47
C GLY A 344 15.06 -12.66 28.72
N ASN A 345 15.57 -12.47 27.49
CA ASN A 345 15.14 -11.38 26.62
C ASN A 345 13.92 -11.81 25.80
N LEU A 346 13.00 -10.86 25.59
CA LEU A 346 11.86 -10.98 24.69
C LEU A 346 12.01 -9.96 23.57
N PHE A 347 11.71 -10.38 22.34
CA PHE A 347 11.77 -9.53 21.16
C PHE A 347 10.43 -9.56 20.45
N LEU A 348 9.87 -8.38 20.21
CA LEU A 348 8.65 -8.19 19.42
C LEU A 348 9.05 -7.87 17.99
N HIS A 349 8.61 -8.68 17.03
CA HIS A 349 8.92 -8.54 15.61
C HIS A 349 7.65 -8.29 14.79
N HIS A 350 7.83 -7.66 13.63
CA HIS A 350 6.84 -7.61 12.57
C HIS A 350 7.47 -8.04 11.25
N ALA A 351 6.87 -9.04 10.61
CA ALA A 351 7.45 -9.68 9.43
C ALA A 351 7.44 -8.76 8.21
N THR A 352 6.27 -8.21 7.85
CA THR A 352 6.09 -7.40 6.64
C THR A 352 6.96 -6.14 6.62
N SER A 353 7.18 -5.50 7.78
CA SER A 353 8.10 -4.36 7.88
C SER A 353 9.55 -4.76 8.09
N SER A 354 9.85 -6.06 8.24
CA SER A 354 11.17 -6.59 8.57
C SER A 354 11.80 -5.93 9.80
N GLN A 355 10.98 -5.48 10.75
CA GLN A 355 11.45 -4.77 11.94
C GLN A 355 11.34 -5.59 13.22
N THR A 356 12.34 -5.38 14.08
CA THR A 356 12.27 -5.75 15.49
C THR A 356 11.83 -4.52 16.26
N LEU A 357 10.56 -4.50 16.64
CA LEU A 357 9.85 -3.35 17.20
C LEU A 357 10.28 -3.03 18.62
N LEU A 358 10.43 -4.06 19.46
CA LEU A 358 10.81 -3.89 20.87
C LEU A 358 11.74 -5.01 21.31
N ARG A 359 12.62 -4.67 22.26
CA ARG A 359 13.39 -5.61 23.05
C ARG A 359 13.09 -5.36 24.52
N LEU A 360 12.69 -6.40 25.24
CA LEU A 360 12.38 -6.38 26.66
C LEU A 360 13.37 -7.34 27.35
N ALA A 361 14.19 -6.82 28.26
CA ALA A 361 15.21 -7.61 28.96
C ALA A 361 14.87 -7.65 30.44
N ASN A 362 14.14 -8.68 30.87
CA ASN A 362 13.39 -8.63 32.13
C ASN A 362 13.62 -9.81 33.08
N SER A 363 14.27 -10.88 32.63
CA SER A 363 14.65 -12.01 33.48
C SER A 363 16.10 -12.39 33.21
N GLU A 364 16.79 -12.94 34.21
CA GLU A 364 18.10 -13.61 34.04
C GLU A 364 17.92 -15.09 33.70
N PHE A 365 16.67 -15.57 33.67
CA PHE A 365 16.30 -16.96 33.43
C PHE A 365 15.77 -17.16 32.00
N PRO A 366 15.94 -18.36 31.42
CA PRO A 366 15.49 -18.65 30.07
C PRO A 366 13.97 -18.50 29.93
N ILE A 367 13.52 -17.90 28.83
CA ILE A 367 12.09 -17.84 28.53
C ILE A 367 11.61 -19.22 28.09
N ARG A 368 10.66 -19.82 28.81
CA ARG A 368 10.14 -21.16 28.52
C ARG A 368 8.92 -21.16 27.61
N ALA A 369 8.06 -20.16 27.76
CA ALA A 369 6.85 -20.03 26.95
C ALA A 369 6.44 -18.56 26.80
N VAL A 370 5.83 -18.23 25.67
CA VAL A 370 5.33 -16.89 25.35
C VAL A 370 3.98 -17.02 24.64
N ALA A 371 3.11 -16.04 24.80
CA ALA A 371 1.87 -15.95 24.02
C ALA A 371 1.38 -14.51 23.89
N PHE A 372 0.74 -14.20 22.77
CA PHE A 372 -0.03 -12.97 22.62
C PHE A 372 -1.42 -13.11 23.21
N ALA A 373 -1.94 -12.00 23.72
CA ALA A 373 -3.38 -11.86 23.87
C ALA A 373 -4.05 -11.93 22.48
N PRO A 374 -5.23 -12.54 22.33
CA PRO A 374 -5.94 -12.64 21.04
C PRO A 374 -6.19 -11.28 20.36
N LYS A 375 -6.27 -10.19 21.14
CA LYS A 375 -6.40 -8.82 20.63
C LYS A 375 -5.09 -8.17 20.21
N GLY A 376 -3.94 -8.77 20.49
CA GLY A 376 -2.61 -8.22 20.22
C GLY A 376 -2.19 -7.07 21.14
N ASP A 377 -3.01 -6.71 22.14
CA ASP A 377 -2.78 -5.61 23.10
C ASP A 377 -2.08 -6.07 24.40
N GLY A 378 -1.66 -7.33 24.45
CA GLY A 378 -0.98 -7.93 25.59
C GLY A 378 -0.04 -9.05 25.17
N LEU A 379 1.00 -9.24 25.99
CA LEU A 379 1.98 -10.30 25.86
C LEU A 379 2.17 -10.95 27.23
N ILE A 380 2.20 -12.28 27.26
CA ILE A 380 2.51 -13.05 28.46
C ILE A 380 3.75 -13.90 28.20
N ALA A 381 4.65 -13.95 29.18
CA ALA A 381 5.87 -14.73 29.11
C ALA A 381 6.10 -15.47 30.43
N LEU A 382 6.56 -16.71 30.35
CA LEU A 382 6.94 -17.52 31.50
C LEU A 382 8.45 -17.77 31.46
N ASP A 383 9.14 -17.41 32.54
CA ASP A 383 10.57 -17.63 32.68
C ASP A 383 10.92 -18.92 33.42
N GLY A 384 12.21 -19.28 33.40
CA GLY A 384 12.74 -20.46 34.06
C GLY A 384 12.69 -20.42 35.60
N ALA A 385 12.50 -19.25 36.21
CA ALA A 385 12.31 -19.11 37.66
C ALA A 385 10.85 -19.34 38.08
N GLY A 386 9.96 -19.63 37.14
CA GLY A 386 8.53 -19.78 37.40
C GLY A 386 7.81 -18.45 37.59
N GLN A 387 8.35 -17.34 37.05
CA GLN A 387 7.65 -16.06 37.02
C GLN A 387 6.88 -15.90 35.71
N LEU A 388 5.60 -15.57 35.85
CA LEU A 388 4.71 -15.19 34.77
C LEU A 388 4.71 -13.66 34.66
N LEU A 389 5.22 -13.16 33.54
CA LEU A 389 5.38 -11.75 33.22
C LEU A 389 4.27 -11.31 32.28
N LEU A 390 3.46 -10.33 32.71
CA LEU A 390 2.37 -9.78 31.91
C LEU A 390 2.71 -8.39 31.42
N TYR A 391 2.65 -8.19 30.10
CA TYR A 391 2.89 -6.92 29.44
C TYR A 391 1.63 -6.42 28.75
N GLN A 392 1.37 -5.13 28.91
CA GLN A 392 0.47 -4.39 28.03
C GLN A 392 1.27 -3.86 26.84
N VAL A 393 0.89 -4.27 25.63
CA VAL A 393 1.58 -3.90 24.39
C VAL A 393 0.75 -2.83 23.67
N GLN A 394 1.40 -1.72 23.31
CA GLN A 394 0.84 -0.67 22.48
C GLN A 394 1.68 -0.59 21.20
N ASN A 395 1.08 -1.06 20.11
CA ASN A 395 1.72 -1.11 18.81
C ASN A 395 0.63 -1.06 17.73
N ALA A 396 0.12 0.15 17.48
CA ALA A 396 -1.08 0.34 16.69
C ALA A 396 -0.87 0.16 15.17
N TYR A 397 0.34 0.44 14.67
CA TYR A 397 0.63 0.50 13.22
C TYR A 397 1.97 -0.19 12.84
N PRO A 398 2.21 -1.46 13.24
CA PRO A 398 3.48 -2.14 13.00
C PRO A 398 3.90 -2.25 11.53
N GLU A 399 2.93 -2.29 10.61
CA GLU A 399 3.13 -2.40 9.17
C GLU A 399 3.61 -1.10 8.51
N VAL A 400 3.52 0.04 9.20
CA VAL A 400 3.82 1.36 8.61
C VAL A 400 5.21 1.82 9.01
N THR A 401 6.10 1.92 8.02
CA THR A 401 7.46 2.45 8.14
C THR A 401 7.82 3.22 6.87
N LEU A 402 8.84 4.06 6.88
CA LEU A 402 9.29 4.74 5.66
C LEU A 402 9.72 3.73 4.57
N GLU A 403 10.30 2.61 4.97
CA GLU A 403 10.72 1.55 4.06
C GLU A 403 9.51 0.80 3.47
N THR A 404 8.46 0.52 4.25
CA THR A 404 7.25 -0.13 3.70
C THR A 404 6.42 0.79 2.82
N LEU A 405 6.46 2.10 3.06
CA LEU A 405 5.72 3.09 2.27
C LEU A 405 6.38 3.42 0.92
N PHE A 406 7.72 3.48 0.87
CA PHE A 406 8.45 3.92 -0.33
C PHE A 406 9.42 2.88 -0.90
N GLY A 407 9.83 1.89 -0.11
CA GLY A 407 10.71 0.79 -0.52
C GLY A 407 9.95 -0.38 -1.13
N LYS A 408 10.71 -1.38 -1.58
CA LYS A 408 10.15 -2.65 -2.07
C LYS A 408 9.93 -3.57 -0.88
N VAL A 409 8.73 -4.10 -0.74
CA VAL A 409 8.40 -5.06 0.31
C VAL A 409 8.14 -6.40 -0.35
N TRP A 410 8.63 -7.47 0.28
CA TRP A 410 8.37 -8.83 -0.17
C TRP A 410 7.13 -9.35 0.54
N TYR A 411 5.98 -9.19 -0.11
CA TYR A 411 4.69 -9.64 0.41
C TYR A 411 4.50 -11.15 0.23
N GLU A 412 3.65 -11.75 1.06
CA GLU A 412 3.30 -13.16 0.97
C GLU A 412 2.68 -13.50 -0.40
N GLY A 413 3.14 -14.59 -1.00
CA GLY A 413 2.70 -15.05 -2.33
C GLY A 413 3.29 -14.30 -3.51
N TYR A 414 4.18 -13.33 -3.29
CA TYR A 414 4.93 -12.67 -4.36
C TYR A 414 6.27 -13.38 -4.59
N ASP A 415 6.66 -13.53 -5.85
CA ASP A 415 7.92 -14.19 -6.21
C ASP A 415 9.15 -13.32 -5.93
N GLN A 416 8.96 -12.01 -5.78
CA GLN A 416 10.01 -11.02 -5.56
C GLN A 416 9.48 -9.78 -4.83
N PRO A 417 10.37 -8.98 -4.20
CA PRO A 417 10.00 -7.70 -3.60
C PRO A 417 9.40 -6.73 -4.62
N ALA A 418 8.27 -6.10 -4.27
CA ALA A 418 7.54 -5.21 -5.16
C ALA A 418 7.00 -3.98 -4.41
N HIS A 419 6.68 -2.92 -5.16
CA HIS A 419 5.91 -1.80 -4.65
C HIS A 419 4.44 -2.05 -4.97
N VAL A 420 3.62 -2.26 -3.95
CA VAL A 420 2.23 -2.64 -4.13
C VAL A 420 1.35 -1.77 -3.25
N TRP A 421 0.28 -1.25 -3.85
CA TRP A 421 -0.86 -0.71 -3.11
C TRP A 421 -2.04 -1.67 -3.27
N GLN A 422 -2.47 -2.27 -2.17
CA GLN A 422 -3.67 -3.11 -2.10
C GLN A 422 -4.25 -2.99 -0.69
N SER A 423 -5.35 -2.26 -0.58
CA SER A 423 -6.01 -1.89 0.66
C SER A 423 -7.01 -2.94 1.17
N SER A 424 -7.49 -3.84 0.30
CA SER A 424 -8.43 -4.91 0.66
C SER A 424 -8.11 -6.24 -0.04
N SER A 425 -8.41 -7.33 0.67
CA SER A 425 -8.51 -8.69 0.13
C SER A 425 -9.73 -9.37 0.75
N GLY A 426 -10.36 -10.31 0.04
CA GLY A 426 -11.60 -10.96 0.47
C GLY A 426 -11.47 -12.00 1.59
N SER A 427 -10.43 -11.93 2.44
CA SER A 427 -10.16 -12.88 3.54
C SER A 427 -9.74 -12.11 4.80
N ASP A 428 -9.94 -12.68 5.99
CA ASP A 428 -9.59 -12.03 7.26
C ASP A 428 -8.08 -12.05 7.58
N ASP A 429 -7.29 -12.97 7.00
CA ASP A 429 -5.83 -13.07 7.15
C ASP A 429 -5.06 -12.08 6.24
N VAL A 430 -5.38 -10.79 6.32
CA VAL A 430 -4.84 -9.77 5.40
C VAL A 430 -3.44 -9.31 5.80
N GLU A 431 -2.50 -9.39 4.87
CA GLU A 431 -1.27 -8.60 4.89
C GLU A 431 -1.52 -7.26 4.19
N PRO A 432 -1.56 -6.12 4.91
CA PRO A 432 -1.84 -4.82 4.31
C PRO A 432 -0.69 -4.35 3.42
N LYS A 433 -1.00 -3.97 2.16
CA LYS A 433 0.00 -3.49 1.19
C LYS A 433 -0.20 -2.00 0.95
N LEU A 434 0.53 -1.18 1.69
CA LEU A 434 0.31 0.27 1.77
C LEU A 434 1.39 1.10 1.06
N GLY A 435 2.02 0.55 0.02
CA GLY A 435 3.08 1.24 -0.73
C GLY A 435 2.57 2.49 -1.45
N LEU A 436 3.06 3.67 -1.06
CA LEU A 436 2.64 4.96 -1.62
C LEU A 436 3.33 5.29 -2.95
N LEU A 437 4.47 4.65 -3.25
CA LEU A 437 5.26 4.95 -4.44
C LEU A 437 4.49 4.78 -5.77
N PRO A 438 3.73 3.69 -6.01
CA PRO A 438 2.93 3.54 -7.23
C PRO A 438 1.89 4.66 -7.39
N LEU A 439 1.31 5.15 -6.29
CA LEU A 439 0.33 6.23 -6.30
C LEU A 439 0.96 7.59 -6.60
N ALA A 440 2.11 7.88 -5.98
CA ALA A 440 2.88 9.09 -6.25
C ALA A 440 3.36 9.11 -7.72
N PHE A 441 3.83 7.97 -8.21
CA PHE A 441 4.21 7.77 -9.59
C PHE A 441 3.03 7.98 -10.55
N GLY A 442 1.84 7.42 -10.25
CA GLY A 442 0.64 7.65 -11.03
C GLY A 442 0.25 9.13 -11.12
N THR A 443 0.34 9.87 -10.01
CA THR A 443 0.12 11.33 -9.98
C THR A 443 1.07 12.07 -10.93
N LEU A 444 2.36 11.70 -10.90
CA LEU A 444 3.36 12.29 -11.79
C LEU A 444 3.12 11.88 -13.26
N LYS A 445 2.87 10.59 -13.52
CA LYS A 445 2.58 10.03 -14.86
C LYS A 445 1.43 10.79 -15.52
N GLY A 446 0.29 10.88 -14.86
CA GLY A 446 -0.87 11.61 -15.38
C GLY A 446 -0.58 13.08 -15.63
N THR A 447 0.09 13.75 -14.69
CA THR A 447 0.47 15.17 -14.83
C THR A 447 1.41 15.41 -16.02
N MET A 448 2.41 14.54 -16.22
CA MET A 448 3.35 14.66 -17.33
C MET A 448 2.66 14.45 -18.68
N TYR A 449 1.82 13.42 -18.83
CA TYR A 449 1.08 13.20 -20.07
C TYR A 449 0.10 14.34 -20.39
N ALA A 450 -0.57 14.89 -19.38
CA ALA A 450 -1.47 16.02 -19.56
C ALA A 450 -0.72 17.30 -19.99
N LEU A 451 0.40 17.62 -19.34
CA LEU A 451 1.19 18.81 -19.66
C LEU A 451 1.95 18.70 -20.97
N PHE A 452 2.42 17.50 -21.33
CA PHE A 452 3.05 17.24 -22.62
C PHE A 452 2.13 17.66 -23.77
N LEU A 453 0.82 17.42 -23.63
CA LEU A 453 -0.18 17.87 -24.59
C LEU A 453 -0.57 19.34 -24.39
N ALA A 454 -0.89 19.73 -23.15
CA ALA A 454 -1.48 21.04 -22.87
C ALA A 454 -0.52 22.20 -23.08
N VAL A 455 0.75 22.07 -22.66
CA VAL A 455 1.70 23.18 -22.64
C VAL A 455 2.02 23.68 -24.05
N PRO A 456 2.41 22.83 -25.02
CA PRO A 456 2.68 23.30 -26.38
C PRO A 456 1.45 23.92 -27.02
N ILE A 457 0.29 23.26 -26.90
CA ILE A 457 -0.96 23.74 -27.49
C ILE A 457 -1.36 25.09 -26.90
N ALA A 458 -1.36 25.24 -25.58
CA ALA A 458 -1.78 26.46 -24.90
C ALA A 458 -0.84 27.64 -25.18
N ILE A 459 0.48 27.43 -25.11
CA ILE A 459 1.46 28.49 -25.37
C ILE A 459 1.45 28.91 -26.83
N LEU A 460 1.42 27.96 -27.78
CA LEU A 460 1.36 28.28 -29.20
C LEU A 460 0.04 28.97 -29.57
N ALA A 461 -1.08 28.53 -28.98
CA ALA A 461 -2.36 29.20 -29.15
C ALA A 461 -2.31 30.64 -28.59
N ALA A 462 -1.78 30.84 -27.38
CA ALA A 462 -1.64 32.16 -26.77
C ALA A 462 -0.72 33.10 -27.57
N MET A 463 0.36 32.56 -28.12
CA MET A 463 1.27 33.29 -29.00
C MET A 463 0.58 33.66 -30.32
N CYS A 464 -0.16 32.74 -30.93
CA CYS A 464 -0.90 33.00 -32.16
C CYS A 464 -1.98 34.06 -31.95
N THR A 465 -2.78 33.96 -30.89
CA THR A 465 -3.91 34.87 -30.63
C THR A 465 -3.45 36.27 -30.23
N SER A 466 -2.35 36.39 -29.47
CA SER A 466 -1.82 37.70 -29.06
C SER A 466 -1.01 38.40 -30.15
N GLN A 467 -0.21 37.67 -30.94
CA GLN A 467 0.78 38.27 -31.84
C GLN A 467 0.46 38.20 -33.34
N PHE A 468 -0.29 37.20 -33.80
CA PHE A 468 -0.49 36.93 -35.23
C PHE A 468 -1.93 37.14 -35.71
N MET A 469 -2.91 36.98 -34.83
CA MET A 469 -4.34 36.98 -35.15
C MET A 469 -4.95 38.38 -35.24
N HIS A 470 -5.97 38.55 -36.10
CA HIS A 470 -6.76 39.78 -36.19
C HIS A 470 -7.57 40.05 -34.90
N GLN A 471 -7.78 41.32 -34.55
CA GLN A 471 -8.43 41.74 -33.29
C GLN A 471 -9.85 41.15 -33.13
N ASP A 472 -10.64 41.14 -34.20
CA ASP A 472 -12.02 40.60 -34.17
C ASP A 472 -12.06 39.10 -33.91
N LEU A 473 -11.09 38.35 -34.43
CA LEU A 473 -11.02 36.90 -34.25
C LEU A 473 -10.55 36.57 -32.83
N ARG A 474 -9.56 37.31 -32.32
CA ARG A 474 -9.12 37.24 -30.92
C ARG A 474 -10.27 37.51 -29.94
N ALA A 475 -11.09 38.53 -30.21
CA ALA A 475 -12.23 38.91 -29.37
C ALA A 475 -13.29 37.79 -29.26
N LYS A 476 -13.33 36.84 -30.22
CA LYS A 476 -14.21 35.67 -30.18
C LYS A 476 -13.53 34.44 -29.57
N ILE A 477 -12.29 34.15 -29.96
CA ILE A 477 -11.59 32.92 -29.55
C ILE A 477 -11.24 32.93 -28.06
N LYS A 478 -10.81 34.08 -27.51
CA LYS A 478 -10.42 34.17 -26.09
C LYS A 478 -11.57 33.77 -25.14
N PRO A 479 -12.79 34.34 -25.27
CA PRO A 479 -13.94 33.89 -24.47
C PRO A 479 -14.28 32.41 -24.66
N ILE A 480 -14.18 31.85 -25.88
CA ILE A 480 -14.48 30.44 -26.13
C ILE A 480 -13.53 29.53 -25.34
N ILE A 481 -12.23 29.83 -25.35
CA ILE A 481 -11.23 29.05 -24.62
C ILE A 481 -11.45 29.21 -23.10
N GLU A 482 -11.78 30.40 -22.62
CA GLU A 482 -12.08 30.65 -21.20
C GLU A 482 -13.33 29.89 -20.73
N VAL A 483 -14.40 29.86 -21.53
CA VAL A 483 -15.62 29.08 -21.23
C VAL A 483 -15.32 27.58 -21.20
N MET A 484 -14.36 27.11 -21.99
CA MET A 484 -13.91 25.72 -21.98
C MET A 484 -13.37 25.28 -20.60
N ALA A 485 -12.87 26.22 -19.78
CA ALA A 485 -12.44 25.95 -18.40
C ALA A 485 -13.60 25.65 -17.44
N ALA A 486 -14.82 26.08 -17.76
CA ALA A 486 -16.00 25.94 -16.92
C ALA A 486 -16.66 24.54 -17.03
N LEU A 487 -16.17 23.68 -17.93
CA LEU A 487 -16.68 22.33 -18.09
C LEU A 487 -16.43 21.50 -16.81
N PRO A 488 -17.47 20.84 -16.24
CA PRO A 488 -17.29 20.02 -15.05
C PRO A 488 -16.33 18.85 -15.29
N THR A 489 -15.31 18.72 -14.44
CA THR A 489 -14.27 17.67 -14.60
C THR A 489 -14.83 16.26 -14.47
N VAL A 490 -15.89 16.07 -13.66
CA VAL A 490 -16.62 14.80 -13.54
C VAL A 490 -17.23 14.39 -14.88
N VAL A 491 -17.83 15.32 -15.60
CA VAL A 491 -18.44 15.06 -16.92
C VAL A 491 -17.37 14.70 -17.94
N LEU A 492 -16.23 15.41 -17.92
CA LEU A 492 -15.09 15.09 -18.78
C LEU A 492 -14.52 13.70 -18.46
N GLY A 493 -14.34 13.35 -17.18
CA GLY A 493 -13.88 12.03 -16.76
C GLY A 493 -14.81 10.90 -17.16
N PHE A 494 -16.12 11.10 -16.99
CA PHE A 494 -17.14 10.15 -17.43
C PHE A 494 -17.12 9.94 -18.95
N LEU A 495 -17.09 11.02 -19.73
CA LEU A 495 -16.99 10.96 -21.19
C LEU A 495 -15.68 10.29 -21.64
N ALA A 496 -14.59 10.53 -20.92
CA ALA A 496 -13.30 9.90 -21.17
C ALA A 496 -13.38 8.38 -21.06
N GLY A 497 -13.94 7.87 -19.94
CA GLY A 497 -13.99 6.44 -19.66
C GLY A 497 -15.03 5.66 -20.47
N LEU A 498 -16.17 6.27 -20.79
CA LEU A 498 -17.29 5.57 -21.46
C LEU A 498 -17.35 5.77 -22.97
N TRP A 499 -16.84 6.88 -23.48
CA TRP A 499 -16.92 7.20 -24.91
C TRP A 499 -15.54 7.31 -25.55
N LEU A 500 -14.64 8.14 -25.00
CA LEU A 500 -13.35 8.39 -25.63
C LEU A 500 -12.43 7.17 -25.59
N ALA A 501 -12.34 6.47 -24.45
CA ALA A 501 -11.51 5.29 -24.29
C ALA A 501 -11.84 4.17 -25.30
N PRO A 502 -13.11 3.72 -25.42
CA PRO A 502 -13.50 2.78 -26.47
C PRO A 502 -13.32 3.31 -27.90
N LEU A 503 -13.56 4.61 -28.13
CA LEU A 503 -13.37 5.22 -29.44
C LEU A 503 -11.90 5.21 -29.86
N LEU A 504 -11.02 5.62 -28.96
CA LEU A 504 -9.57 5.67 -29.17
C LEU A 504 -8.99 4.28 -29.40
N GLU A 505 -9.48 3.28 -28.66
CA GLU A 505 -9.12 1.88 -28.84
C GLU A 505 -9.45 1.36 -30.25
N ARG A 506 -10.59 1.78 -30.83
CA ARG A 506 -11.01 1.40 -32.20
C ARG A 506 -10.26 2.17 -33.29
N MET A 507 -9.85 3.40 -33.00
CA MET A 507 -9.21 4.31 -33.97
C MET A 507 -7.71 4.48 -33.73
N LEU A 508 -7.09 3.61 -32.94
CA LEU A 508 -5.68 3.70 -32.58
C LEU A 508 -4.74 3.82 -33.82
N PRO A 509 -4.89 3.02 -34.89
CA PRO A 509 -4.07 3.20 -36.09
C PRO A 509 -4.32 4.55 -36.78
N ALA A 510 -5.57 5.02 -36.86
CA ALA A 510 -5.87 6.34 -37.39
C ALA A 510 -5.25 7.47 -36.56
N VAL A 511 -5.27 7.38 -35.23
CA VAL A 511 -4.64 8.38 -34.35
C VAL A 511 -3.12 8.41 -34.54
N ALA A 512 -2.49 7.25 -34.70
CA ALA A 512 -1.07 7.19 -35.07
C ALA A 512 -0.81 7.84 -36.44
N GLY A 513 -1.70 7.61 -37.42
CA GLY A 513 -1.66 8.26 -38.73
C GLY A 513 -1.79 9.79 -38.64
N MET A 514 -2.70 10.30 -37.81
CA MET A 514 -2.91 11.74 -37.61
C MET A 514 -1.64 12.46 -37.13
N ALA A 515 -0.85 11.82 -36.26
CA ALA A 515 0.41 12.39 -35.76
C ALA A 515 1.42 12.70 -36.89
N LEU A 516 1.34 11.99 -38.02
CA LEU A 516 2.19 12.20 -39.19
C LEU A 516 1.51 13.05 -40.27
N VAL A 517 0.25 12.76 -40.58
CA VAL A 517 -0.49 13.37 -41.68
C VAL A 517 -0.82 14.83 -41.39
N LEU A 518 -1.20 15.18 -40.16
CA LEU A 518 -1.62 16.56 -39.85
C LEU A 518 -0.46 17.56 -39.96
N PRO A 519 0.73 17.34 -39.35
CA PRO A 519 1.86 18.23 -39.55
C PRO A 519 2.26 18.35 -41.03
N LEU A 520 2.24 17.24 -41.77
CA LEU A 520 2.55 17.23 -43.21
C LEU A 520 1.55 18.09 -43.99
N LEU A 521 0.25 17.96 -43.72
CA LEU A 521 -0.78 18.78 -44.35
C LEU A 521 -0.61 20.26 -44.03
N VAL A 522 -0.20 20.63 -42.81
CA VAL A 522 0.10 22.02 -42.47
C VAL A 522 1.27 22.55 -43.31
N VAL A 523 2.35 21.76 -43.45
CA VAL A 523 3.51 22.15 -44.27
C VAL A 523 3.12 22.31 -45.74
N VAL A 524 2.39 21.32 -46.29
CA VAL A 524 1.92 21.34 -47.69
C VAL A 524 0.97 22.50 -47.93
N ALA A 525 0.00 22.73 -47.03
CA ALA A 525 -0.94 23.84 -47.14
C ALA A 525 -0.22 25.20 -47.05
N SER A 526 0.77 25.32 -46.15
CA SER A 526 1.58 26.53 -46.00
C SER A 526 2.43 26.79 -47.25
N PHE A 527 3.00 25.75 -47.85
CA PHE A 527 3.75 25.85 -49.09
C PHE A 527 2.84 26.19 -50.30
N ALA A 528 1.67 25.56 -50.38
CA ALA A 528 0.66 25.89 -51.38
C ALA A 528 0.18 27.33 -51.24
N TRP A 529 0.00 27.82 -50.01
CA TRP A 529 -0.31 29.21 -49.73
C TRP A 529 0.82 30.15 -50.15
N TYR A 530 2.08 29.77 -49.92
CA TYR A 530 3.25 30.53 -50.39
C TYR A 530 3.23 30.71 -51.91
N LEU A 531 2.93 29.65 -52.68
CA LEU A 531 2.84 29.67 -54.14
C LEU A 531 1.57 30.35 -54.70
N CYS A 532 0.58 30.63 -53.87
CA CYS A 532 -0.72 31.15 -54.29
C CYS A 532 -0.61 32.59 -54.87
N PRO A 533 -1.23 32.89 -56.03
CA PRO A 533 -1.14 34.19 -56.69
C PRO A 533 -1.73 35.33 -55.84
N LEU A 534 -1.14 36.52 -55.96
CA LEU A 534 -1.48 37.72 -55.17
C LEU A 534 -2.97 38.10 -55.25
N SER A 535 -3.64 37.80 -56.36
CA SER A 535 -5.07 38.03 -56.57
C SER A 535 -5.96 37.31 -55.53
N VAL A 536 -5.57 36.10 -55.12
CA VAL A 536 -6.30 35.29 -54.14
C VAL A 536 -5.97 35.74 -52.72
N LYS A 537 -4.68 36.03 -52.44
CA LYS A 537 -4.22 36.52 -51.14
C LYS A 537 -4.90 37.83 -50.73
N ARG A 538 -5.21 38.71 -51.69
CA ARG A 538 -5.86 40.01 -51.42
C ARG A 538 -7.33 39.91 -50.99
N HIS A 539 -8.00 38.79 -51.29
CA HIS A 539 -9.41 38.58 -50.90
C HIS A 539 -9.56 38.13 -49.45
N LEU A 540 -8.48 37.69 -48.80
CA LEU A 540 -8.48 37.30 -47.40
C LEU A 540 -7.91 38.43 -46.54
N PRO A 541 -8.66 38.94 -45.56
CA PRO A 541 -8.15 39.96 -44.65
C PRO A 541 -6.97 39.44 -43.83
N HIS A 542 -5.97 40.31 -43.61
CA HIS A 542 -4.75 39.97 -42.89
C HIS A 542 -5.05 39.42 -41.48
N GLY A 543 -4.44 38.29 -41.14
CA GLY A 543 -4.60 37.63 -39.84
C GLY A 543 -5.74 36.61 -39.72
N GLN A 544 -6.45 36.30 -40.82
CA GLN A 544 -7.44 35.21 -40.89
C GLN A 544 -6.93 33.94 -41.60
N GLU A 545 -5.66 33.93 -42.02
CA GLU A 545 -5.03 32.82 -42.76
C GLU A 545 -5.11 31.47 -42.02
N ALA A 546 -5.04 31.50 -40.69
CA ALA A 546 -5.17 30.30 -39.86
C ALA A 546 -6.53 29.58 -39.99
N LEU A 547 -7.60 30.30 -40.38
CA LEU A 547 -8.92 29.69 -40.59
C LEU A 547 -8.95 28.78 -41.83
N LEU A 548 -8.07 29.00 -42.81
CA LEU A 548 -7.94 28.13 -43.99
C LEU A 548 -7.35 26.76 -43.63
N LEU A 549 -6.57 26.68 -42.56
CA LEU A 549 -5.99 25.42 -42.10
C LEU A 549 -7.04 24.51 -41.44
N ILE A 550 -8.10 25.07 -40.85
CA ILE A 550 -9.15 24.29 -40.16
C ILE A 550 -9.82 23.25 -41.09
N PRO A 551 -10.37 23.61 -42.27
CA PRO A 551 -10.97 22.62 -43.15
C PRO A 551 -9.95 21.61 -43.71
N ILE A 552 -8.70 22.04 -43.95
CA ILE A 552 -7.63 21.15 -44.43
C ILE A 552 -7.29 20.10 -43.37
N LEU A 553 -7.13 20.52 -42.11
CA LEU A 553 -6.90 19.63 -40.99
C LEU A 553 -8.11 18.72 -40.75
N GLY A 554 -9.33 19.23 -40.86
CA GLY A 554 -10.57 18.44 -40.76
C GLY A 554 -10.65 17.34 -41.82
N LEU A 555 -10.30 17.65 -43.07
CA LEU A 555 -10.19 16.66 -44.14
C LEU A 555 -9.06 15.65 -43.90
N GLY A 556 -7.92 16.10 -43.35
CA GLY A 556 -6.84 15.22 -42.93
C GLY A 556 -7.24 14.22 -41.85
N ILE A 557 -7.94 14.69 -40.81
CA ILE A 557 -8.50 13.84 -39.76
C ILE A 557 -9.50 12.86 -40.38
N ALA A 558 -10.47 13.34 -41.16
CA ALA A 558 -11.46 12.48 -41.81
C ALA A 558 -10.82 11.43 -42.73
N GLY A 559 -9.77 11.81 -43.46
CA GLY A 559 -8.97 10.90 -44.29
C GLY A 559 -8.26 9.82 -43.47
N CYS A 560 -7.65 10.17 -42.33
CA CYS A 560 -7.04 9.20 -41.42
C CYS A 560 -8.07 8.23 -40.84
N LEU A 561 -9.25 8.74 -40.46
CA LEU A 561 -10.34 7.92 -39.92
C LEU A 561 -10.90 6.96 -40.98
N TRP A 562 -11.07 7.43 -42.22
CA TRP A 562 -11.49 6.59 -43.34
C TRP A 562 -10.43 5.53 -43.68
N ALA A 563 -9.15 5.89 -43.61
CA ALA A 563 -8.03 5.00 -43.88
C ALA A 563 -7.68 4.07 -42.70
N ASN A 564 -8.38 4.12 -41.56
CA ASN A 564 -8.09 3.32 -40.37
C ASN A 564 -7.87 1.82 -40.65
N PRO A 565 -8.77 1.09 -41.34
CA PRO A 565 -8.56 -0.34 -41.63
C PRO A 565 -7.40 -0.58 -42.59
N LEU A 566 -7.11 0.36 -43.49
CA LEU A 566 -5.97 0.26 -44.42
C LEU A 566 -4.64 0.41 -43.67
N ILE A 567 -4.57 1.37 -42.74
CA ILE A 567 -3.41 1.57 -41.88
C ILE A 567 -3.20 0.34 -41.00
N GLU A 568 -4.26 -0.21 -40.41
CA GLU A 568 -4.19 -1.42 -39.58
C GLU A 568 -3.69 -2.63 -40.37
N GLY A 569 -4.19 -2.84 -41.57
CA GLY A 569 -3.76 -3.94 -42.44
C GLY A 569 -2.31 -3.81 -42.92
N TRP A 570 -1.87 -2.59 -43.28
CA TRP A 570 -0.55 -2.39 -43.88
C TRP A 570 0.58 -2.26 -42.87
N TRP A 571 0.32 -1.62 -41.72
CA TRP A 571 1.37 -1.31 -40.73
C TRP A 571 1.33 -2.21 -39.49
N PHE A 572 0.19 -2.85 -39.19
CA PHE A 572 -0.02 -3.54 -37.92
C PHE A 572 -0.54 -4.97 -38.06
N ASP A 573 -0.36 -5.60 -39.23
CA ASP A 573 -0.71 -7.00 -39.49
C ASP A 573 -2.18 -7.35 -39.16
N GLY A 574 -3.08 -6.36 -39.33
CA GLY A 574 -4.52 -6.52 -39.13
C GLY A 574 -5.01 -6.45 -37.67
N ASN A 575 -4.12 -6.36 -36.67
CA ASN A 575 -4.52 -6.14 -35.28
C ASN A 575 -3.46 -5.36 -34.51
N VAL A 576 -3.72 -4.06 -34.29
CA VAL A 576 -2.77 -3.18 -33.59
C VAL A 576 -2.42 -3.68 -32.19
N LYS A 577 -3.37 -4.24 -31.44
CA LYS A 577 -3.11 -4.68 -30.06
C LYS A 577 -2.22 -5.91 -30.01
N ALA A 578 -2.46 -6.87 -30.90
CA ALA A 578 -1.62 -8.05 -31.03
C ALA A 578 -0.21 -7.67 -31.53
N TRP A 579 -0.12 -6.70 -32.43
CA TRP A 579 1.17 -6.16 -32.88
C TRP A 579 1.92 -5.47 -31.74
N LEU A 580 1.26 -4.62 -30.95
CA LEU A 580 1.84 -3.96 -29.78
C LEU A 580 2.36 -4.97 -28.75
N SER A 581 1.59 -6.01 -28.44
CA SER A 581 1.98 -7.01 -27.44
C SER A 581 3.09 -7.94 -27.95
N SER A 582 3.03 -8.38 -29.21
CA SER A 582 4.01 -9.33 -29.77
C SER A 582 5.34 -8.68 -30.19
N ARG A 583 5.32 -7.45 -30.72
CA ARG A 583 6.52 -6.76 -31.22
C ARG A 583 7.14 -5.83 -30.18
N LEU A 584 6.32 -5.13 -29.40
CA LEU A 584 6.79 -4.12 -28.44
C LEU A 584 6.61 -4.55 -26.97
N GLY A 585 5.96 -5.68 -26.70
CA GLY A 585 5.66 -6.11 -25.33
C GLY A 585 4.66 -5.21 -24.61
N ILE A 586 3.95 -4.33 -25.33
CA ILE A 586 3.03 -3.34 -24.77
C ILE A 586 1.62 -3.94 -24.73
N GLN A 587 1.09 -4.12 -23.52
CA GLN A 587 -0.32 -4.40 -23.32
C GLN A 587 -1.11 -3.09 -23.41
N TYR A 588 -2.24 -3.09 -24.13
CA TYR A 588 -3.09 -1.92 -24.27
C TYR A 588 -4.32 -2.08 -23.39
N ASP A 589 -4.40 -1.28 -22.34
CA ASP A 589 -5.60 -1.13 -21.53
C ASP A 589 -6.53 -0.13 -22.20
N GLN A 590 -7.83 -0.43 -22.24
CA GLN A 590 -8.83 0.50 -22.77
C GLN A 590 -8.81 1.85 -22.02
N ARG A 591 -8.66 1.80 -20.68
CA ARG A 591 -8.50 2.96 -19.81
C ARG A 591 -7.03 3.12 -19.46
N ASN A 592 -6.38 4.13 -20.02
CA ASN A 592 -4.94 4.27 -19.98
C ASN A 592 -4.46 5.72 -19.86
N ALA A 593 -3.14 5.90 -19.79
CA ALA A 593 -2.54 7.21 -19.62
C ALA A 593 -2.70 8.14 -20.82
N LEU A 594 -2.79 7.62 -22.04
CA LEU A 594 -3.05 8.42 -23.23
C LEU A 594 -4.45 9.07 -23.18
N VAL A 595 -5.49 8.30 -22.84
CA VAL A 595 -6.86 8.82 -22.68
C VAL A 595 -6.89 9.95 -21.64
N VAL A 596 -6.22 9.74 -20.51
CA VAL A 596 -6.16 10.72 -19.43
C VAL A 596 -5.38 11.96 -19.89
N GLY A 597 -4.22 11.79 -20.52
CA GLY A 597 -3.42 12.89 -21.07
C GLY A 597 -4.20 13.77 -22.05
N LEU A 598 -5.03 13.17 -22.91
CA LEU A 598 -5.90 13.89 -23.84
C LEU A 598 -6.96 14.73 -23.12
N VAL A 599 -7.73 14.13 -22.22
CA VAL A 599 -8.87 14.80 -21.57
C VAL A 599 -8.43 15.78 -20.50
N MET A 600 -7.45 15.38 -19.70
CA MET A 600 -6.86 16.24 -18.67
C MET A 600 -6.06 17.38 -19.30
N GLY A 601 -5.32 17.11 -20.38
CA GLY A 601 -4.67 18.14 -21.17
C GLY A 601 -5.67 19.16 -21.70
N PHE A 602 -6.77 18.71 -22.31
CA PHE A 602 -7.87 19.57 -22.75
C PHE A 602 -8.43 20.43 -21.61
N ALA A 603 -8.62 19.88 -20.42
CA ALA A 603 -9.13 20.62 -19.26
C ALA A 603 -8.14 21.68 -18.73
N ILE A 604 -6.84 21.46 -18.90
CA ILE A 604 -5.77 22.36 -18.42
C ILE A 604 -5.43 23.45 -19.44
N VAL A 605 -5.59 23.19 -20.75
CA VAL A 605 -5.28 24.16 -21.83
C VAL A 605 -5.83 25.56 -21.56
N PRO A 606 -7.12 25.76 -21.18
CA PRO A 606 -7.67 27.09 -20.91
C PRO A 606 -6.91 27.89 -19.86
N VAL A 607 -6.48 27.22 -18.78
CA VAL A 607 -5.79 27.87 -17.66
C VAL A 607 -4.43 28.38 -18.10
N ILE A 608 -3.66 27.52 -18.79
CA ILE A 608 -2.34 27.90 -19.30
C ILE A 608 -2.49 28.98 -20.38
N TYR A 609 -3.46 28.81 -21.29
CA TYR A 609 -3.71 29.74 -22.39
C TYR A 609 -4.04 31.14 -21.88
N SER A 610 -5.03 31.30 -20.99
CA SER A 610 -5.51 32.61 -20.58
C SER A 610 -4.42 33.43 -19.88
N ILE A 611 -3.64 32.79 -19.00
CA ILE A 611 -2.55 33.45 -18.27
C ILE A 611 -1.36 33.76 -19.21
N ALA A 612 -1.01 32.84 -20.11
CA ALA A 612 0.05 33.07 -21.08
C ALA A 612 -0.32 34.17 -22.09
N GLU A 613 -1.57 34.21 -22.55
CA GLU A 613 -2.08 35.21 -23.50
C GLU A 613 -2.07 36.62 -22.90
N GLU A 614 -2.45 36.73 -21.62
CA GLU A 614 -2.37 37.99 -20.89
C GLU A 614 -0.91 38.45 -20.71
N ALA A 615 -0.01 37.53 -20.34
CA ALA A 615 1.41 37.83 -20.22
C ALA A 615 2.02 38.33 -21.54
N LEU A 616 1.70 37.67 -22.65
CA LEU A 616 2.15 38.05 -23.99
C LEU A 616 1.54 39.38 -24.47
N SER A 617 0.29 39.65 -24.11
CA SER A 617 -0.43 40.87 -24.50
C SER A 617 0.01 42.11 -23.73
N ASN A 618 0.56 41.92 -22.52
CA ASN A 618 1.05 43.00 -21.66
C ASN A 618 2.45 43.49 -22.04
N VAL A 619 3.13 42.85 -23.00
CA VAL A 619 4.42 43.33 -23.51
C VAL A 619 4.23 44.72 -24.16
N PRO A 620 5.04 45.74 -23.81
CA PRO A 620 4.86 47.09 -24.30
C PRO A 620 4.87 47.18 -25.83
N LYS A 621 3.78 47.70 -26.42
CA LYS A 621 3.65 47.88 -27.88
C LYS A 621 4.79 48.72 -28.49
N ILE A 622 5.37 49.64 -27.71
CA ILE A 622 6.49 50.47 -28.15
C ILE A 622 7.74 49.65 -28.44
N GLN A 623 8.02 48.61 -27.64
CA GLN A 623 9.17 47.73 -27.85
C GLN A 623 8.96 46.87 -29.09
N ILE A 624 7.73 46.38 -29.29
CA ILE A 624 7.35 45.61 -30.49
C ILE A 624 7.50 46.47 -31.75
N ALA A 625 7.00 47.72 -31.73
CA ALA A 625 7.13 48.65 -32.84
C ALA A 625 8.61 49.01 -33.13
N GLY A 626 9.42 49.20 -32.08
CA GLY A 626 10.86 49.45 -32.22
C GLY A 626 11.60 48.28 -32.88
N SER A 627 11.33 47.04 -32.47
CA SER A 627 11.91 45.84 -33.10
C SER A 627 11.55 45.74 -34.59
N LEU A 628 10.28 45.98 -34.93
CA LEU A 628 9.83 45.97 -36.33
C LEU A 628 10.48 47.11 -37.15
N ALA A 629 10.69 48.29 -36.56
CA ALA A 629 11.36 49.42 -37.20
C ALA A 629 12.84 49.16 -37.51
N LEU A 630 13.50 48.29 -36.74
CA LEU A 630 14.86 47.81 -37.00
C LEU A 630 14.93 46.73 -38.11
N GLY A 631 13.81 46.44 -38.77
CA GLY A 631 13.73 45.45 -39.86
C GLY A 631 13.54 44.00 -39.39
N ALA A 632 13.31 43.77 -38.10
CA ALA A 632 13.02 42.43 -37.60
C ALA A 632 11.66 41.94 -38.13
N THR A 633 11.58 40.66 -38.50
CA THR A 633 10.32 40.02 -38.86
C THR A 633 9.41 39.86 -37.63
N ARG A 634 8.09 39.71 -37.84
CA ARG A 634 7.15 39.43 -36.74
C ARG A 634 7.56 38.19 -35.95
N TRP A 635 8.02 37.13 -36.62
CA TRP A 635 8.51 35.92 -35.97
C TRP A 635 9.78 36.17 -35.12
N GLN A 636 10.74 36.91 -35.65
CA GLN A 636 11.95 37.29 -34.90
C GLN A 636 11.61 38.15 -33.68
N THR A 637 10.71 39.15 -33.83
CA THR A 637 10.23 39.98 -32.73
C THR A 637 9.54 39.13 -31.65
N VAL A 638 8.71 38.16 -32.04
CA VAL A 638 8.04 37.28 -31.08
C VAL A 638 9.03 36.40 -30.33
N LEU A 639 9.95 35.75 -31.03
CA LEU A 639 10.91 34.83 -30.40
C LEU A 639 11.93 35.53 -29.51
N HIS A 640 12.48 36.67 -29.96
CA HIS A 640 13.63 37.31 -29.29
C HIS A 640 13.23 38.40 -28.30
N LEU A 641 12.04 39.00 -28.44
CA LEU A 641 11.58 40.09 -27.58
C LEU A 641 10.35 39.66 -26.76
N VAL A 642 9.25 39.30 -27.43
CA VAL A 642 7.96 39.10 -26.75
C VAL A 642 7.99 37.87 -25.84
N LEU A 643 8.43 36.72 -26.34
CA LEU A 643 8.47 35.47 -25.57
C LEU A 643 9.45 35.58 -24.39
N LEU A 644 10.57 36.29 -24.60
CA LEU A 644 11.57 36.53 -23.57
C LEU A 644 11.02 37.46 -22.47
N SER A 645 10.38 38.57 -22.86
CA SER A 645 9.78 39.52 -21.93
C SER A 645 8.60 38.91 -21.14
N ALA A 646 7.79 38.06 -21.79
CA ALA A 646 6.65 37.39 -21.19
C ALA A 646 7.00 36.09 -20.45
N SER A 647 8.27 35.63 -20.47
CA SER A 647 8.67 34.33 -19.93
C SER A 647 8.30 34.11 -18.45
N PRO A 648 8.37 35.12 -17.54
CA PRO A 648 7.94 34.94 -16.15
C PRO A 648 6.43 34.63 -16.05
N GLY A 649 5.61 35.26 -16.89
CA GLY A 649 4.16 35.04 -16.93
C GLY A 649 3.79 33.69 -17.54
N ILE A 650 4.46 33.29 -18.63
CA ILE A 650 4.26 31.97 -19.25
C ILE A 650 4.67 30.85 -18.30
N PHE A 651 5.80 30.99 -17.60
CA PHE A 651 6.22 30.03 -16.59
C PHE A 651 5.18 29.90 -15.48
N SER A 652 4.63 31.03 -15.00
CA SER A 652 3.55 31.03 -14.02
C SER A 652 2.30 30.31 -14.52
N ALA A 653 1.92 30.51 -15.78
CA ALA A 653 0.79 29.85 -16.41
C ALA A 653 0.96 28.32 -16.41
N VAL A 654 2.14 27.83 -16.83
CA VAL A 654 2.46 26.39 -16.85
C VAL A 654 2.45 25.81 -15.44
N MET A 655 3.01 26.52 -14.45
CA MET A 655 3.05 26.04 -13.06
C MET A 655 1.65 25.95 -12.44
N ILE A 656 0.76 26.90 -12.71
CA ILE A 656 -0.64 26.84 -12.27
C ILE A 656 -1.36 25.66 -12.93
N GLY A 657 -1.11 25.43 -14.23
CA GLY A 657 -1.62 24.24 -14.94
C GLY A 657 -1.12 22.93 -14.33
N PHE A 658 0.16 22.87 -13.98
CA PHE A 658 0.78 21.72 -13.29
C PHE A 658 0.15 21.47 -11.91
N GLY A 659 -0.07 22.51 -11.10
CA GLY A 659 -0.72 22.38 -9.80
C GLY A 659 -2.16 21.85 -9.91
N ARG A 660 -2.91 22.33 -10.91
CA ARG A 660 -4.25 21.80 -11.23
C ARG A 660 -4.19 20.34 -11.67
N ALA A 661 -3.18 19.97 -12.45
CA ALA A 661 -2.98 18.61 -12.92
C ALA A 661 -2.77 17.62 -11.76
N ILE A 662 -1.85 17.94 -10.85
CA ILE A 662 -1.57 17.08 -9.68
C ILE A 662 -2.82 16.83 -8.82
N GLY A 663 -3.66 17.85 -8.65
CA GLY A 663 -4.89 17.78 -7.87
C GLY A 663 -6.09 17.17 -8.61
N GLU A 664 -5.97 16.87 -9.90
CA GLU A 664 -7.09 16.33 -10.66
C GLU A 664 -7.47 14.96 -10.12
N THR A 665 -8.74 14.83 -9.73
CA THR A 665 -9.24 13.65 -9.03
C THR A 665 -10.26 12.91 -9.88
N MET A 666 -11.17 13.64 -10.54
CA MET A 666 -12.35 13.04 -11.16
C MET A 666 -12.08 12.53 -12.57
N ILE A 667 -11.29 13.26 -13.36
CA ILE A 667 -10.86 12.76 -14.67
C ILE A 667 -10.06 11.47 -14.50
N VAL A 668 -9.11 11.48 -13.58
CA VAL A 668 -8.23 10.33 -13.32
C VAL A 668 -9.03 9.12 -12.83
N LEU A 669 -9.89 9.30 -11.82
CA LEU A 669 -10.67 8.22 -11.23
C LEU A 669 -11.52 7.46 -12.27
N MET A 670 -12.04 8.19 -13.26
CA MET A 670 -12.93 7.62 -14.27
C MET A 670 -12.20 7.08 -15.51
N ALA A 671 -11.04 7.64 -15.85
CA ALA A 671 -10.38 7.38 -17.14
C ALA A 671 -9.13 6.48 -17.07
N THR A 672 -8.53 6.28 -15.89
CA THR A 672 -7.23 5.56 -15.75
C THR A 672 -7.33 4.05 -15.52
N GLY A 673 -8.51 3.52 -15.21
CA GLY A 673 -8.67 2.13 -14.79
C GLY A 673 -8.22 1.84 -13.34
N ASN A 674 -7.66 2.82 -12.63
CA ASN A 674 -7.28 2.76 -11.21
C ASN A 674 -6.32 1.63 -10.84
N THR A 675 -5.37 1.30 -11.71
CA THR A 675 -4.36 0.25 -11.48
C THR A 675 -3.06 0.85 -10.90
N PRO A 676 -2.68 0.57 -9.64
CA PRO A 676 -1.49 1.17 -9.01
C PRO A 676 -0.19 0.48 -9.47
N ILE A 677 0.22 0.71 -10.71
CA ILE A 677 1.42 0.11 -11.32
C ILE A 677 2.52 1.16 -11.58
N LEU A 678 3.79 0.70 -11.49
CA LEU A 678 4.99 1.52 -11.76
C LEU A 678 5.49 1.29 -13.18
N ASP A 679 4.75 1.78 -14.16
CA ASP A 679 5.13 1.68 -15.57
C ASP A 679 4.85 2.99 -16.32
N TRP A 680 5.85 3.51 -17.03
CA TRP A 680 5.75 4.72 -17.85
C TRP A 680 4.95 4.52 -19.14
N ASN A 681 4.67 3.28 -19.52
CA ASN A 681 3.93 2.97 -20.74
C ASN A 681 2.60 3.75 -20.83
N TRP A 682 2.40 4.42 -21.97
CA TRP A 682 1.22 5.24 -22.26
C TRP A 682 -0.06 4.41 -22.39
N ALA A 683 0.08 3.13 -22.77
CA ALA A 683 -1.00 2.20 -23.05
C ALA A 683 -1.57 1.54 -21.78
N ASN A 684 -0.91 1.71 -20.64
CA ASN A 684 -1.30 1.13 -19.35
C ASN A 684 -2.02 2.16 -18.46
N GLY A 685 -2.91 1.67 -17.60
CA GLY A 685 -3.54 2.45 -16.54
C GLY A 685 -2.57 2.99 -15.48
N PHE A 686 -3.10 3.75 -14.53
CA PHE A 686 -2.40 4.13 -13.30
C PHE A 686 -3.40 4.51 -12.20
N ARG A 687 -2.94 4.71 -10.97
CA ARG A 687 -3.75 5.27 -9.87
C ARG A 687 -3.01 6.43 -9.23
N THR A 688 -3.67 7.56 -9.00
CA THR A 688 -3.07 8.74 -8.37
C THR A 688 -3.33 8.78 -6.87
N LEU A 689 -2.55 9.58 -6.14
CA LEU A 689 -2.80 9.86 -4.72
C LEU A 689 -4.20 10.45 -4.52
N SER A 690 -4.59 11.42 -5.34
CA SER A 690 -5.90 12.09 -5.27
C SER A 690 -7.08 11.12 -5.46
N ALA A 691 -7.03 10.29 -6.51
CA ALA A 691 -8.05 9.29 -6.78
C ALA A 691 -8.09 8.20 -5.70
N ASN A 692 -6.92 7.79 -5.18
CA ASN A 692 -6.83 6.82 -4.11
C ASN A 692 -7.51 7.31 -2.82
N ILE A 693 -7.22 8.54 -2.41
CA ILE A 693 -7.83 9.21 -1.26
C ILE A 693 -9.36 9.27 -1.42
N ALA A 694 -9.84 9.68 -2.59
CA ALA A 694 -11.28 9.83 -2.83
C ALA A 694 -12.05 8.51 -2.76
N VAL A 695 -11.44 7.39 -3.18
CA VAL A 695 -12.09 6.08 -3.22
C VAL A 695 -12.03 5.37 -1.88
N GLU A 696 -10.90 5.43 -1.18
CA GLU A 696 -10.66 4.54 -0.04
C GLU A 696 -10.94 5.17 1.32
N ILE A 697 -10.98 6.50 1.44
CA ILE A 697 -11.34 7.14 2.72
C ILE A 697 -12.71 6.69 3.24
N PRO A 698 -13.78 6.62 2.42
CA PRO A 698 -15.09 6.18 2.88
C PRO A 698 -15.12 4.73 3.41
N GLU A 699 -14.25 3.88 2.87
CA GLU A 699 -14.18 2.44 3.21
C GLU A 699 -13.17 2.13 4.33
N ALA A 700 -12.30 3.09 4.67
CA ALA A 700 -11.22 2.87 5.64
C ALA A 700 -11.73 2.89 7.09
N PRO A 701 -11.43 1.86 7.91
CA PRO A 701 -11.80 1.85 9.31
C PRO A 701 -11.18 3.04 10.05
N HIS A 702 -12.01 3.84 10.72
CA HIS A 702 -11.57 5.04 11.41
C HIS A 702 -10.45 4.74 12.43
N GLY A 703 -9.31 5.43 12.29
CA GLY A 703 -8.15 5.25 13.17
C GLY A 703 -7.30 3.99 12.86
N GLY A 704 -7.66 3.19 11.86
CA GLY A 704 -6.83 2.08 11.38
C GLY A 704 -5.64 2.54 10.52
N SER A 705 -4.78 1.60 10.15
CA SER A 705 -3.56 1.87 9.37
C SER A 705 -3.87 2.45 8.00
N LEU A 706 -4.83 1.86 7.27
CA LEU A 706 -5.27 2.35 5.96
C LEU A 706 -5.75 3.81 6.06
N TYR A 707 -6.63 4.09 7.03
CA TYR A 707 -7.17 5.43 7.25
C TYR A 707 -6.05 6.45 7.42
N ARG A 708 -5.10 6.20 8.33
CA ARG A 708 -4.00 7.13 8.58
C ARG A 708 -3.02 7.25 7.41
N VAL A 709 -2.76 6.16 6.68
CA VAL A 709 -1.90 6.22 5.48
C VAL A 709 -2.56 7.03 4.36
N LEU A 710 -3.89 7.03 4.23
CA LEU A 710 -4.60 7.92 3.30
C LEU A 710 -4.46 9.40 3.71
N PHE A 711 -4.48 9.71 5.00
CA PHE A 711 -4.15 11.06 5.49
C PHE A 711 -2.68 11.42 5.25
N LEU A 712 -1.76 10.45 5.33
CA LEU A 712 -0.36 10.66 4.95
C LEU A 712 -0.21 10.94 3.45
N ALA A 713 -0.95 10.22 2.60
CA ALA A 713 -1.02 10.50 1.17
C ALA A 713 -1.52 11.93 0.89
N ALA A 714 -2.55 12.39 1.62
CA ALA A 714 -3.06 13.76 1.53
C ALA A 714 -2.04 14.80 1.99
N LEU A 715 -1.35 14.55 3.10
CA LEU A 715 -0.27 15.40 3.61
C LEU A 715 0.88 15.48 2.61
N LEU A 716 1.26 14.35 1.99
CA LEU A 716 2.31 14.30 0.97
C LEU A 716 1.91 15.11 -0.27
N LEU A 717 0.67 14.95 -0.75
CA LEU A 717 0.14 15.73 -1.86
C LEU A 717 0.15 17.24 -1.55
N PHE A 718 -0.24 17.61 -0.33
CA PHE A 718 -0.21 19.00 0.15
C PHE A 718 1.22 19.55 0.17
N ILE A 719 2.17 18.83 0.76
CA ILE A 719 3.58 19.23 0.84
C ILE A 719 4.17 19.39 -0.56
N VAL A 720 3.97 18.40 -1.45
CA VAL A 720 4.47 18.45 -2.83
C VAL A 720 3.90 19.66 -3.57
N THR A 721 2.59 19.89 -3.47
CA THR A 721 1.94 21.05 -4.10
C THR A 721 2.47 22.36 -3.54
N PHE A 722 2.65 22.46 -2.22
CA PHE A 722 3.19 23.64 -1.56
C PHE A 722 4.63 23.94 -1.99
N VAL A 723 5.51 22.92 -2.00
CA VAL A 723 6.90 23.04 -2.43
C VAL A 723 6.99 23.49 -3.88
N ILE A 724 6.22 22.86 -4.77
CA ILE A 724 6.24 23.17 -6.19
C ILE A 724 5.72 24.60 -6.46
N ASN A 725 4.62 25.01 -5.81
CA ASN A 725 4.11 26.37 -5.93
C ASN A 725 5.08 27.41 -5.36
N SER A 726 5.76 27.09 -4.26
CA SER A 726 6.78 27.97 -3.66
C SER A 726 8.00 28.12 -4.58
N LEU A 727 8.46 27.01 -5.18
CA LEU A 727 9.56 27.02 -6.15
C LEU A 727 9.16 27.83 -7.40
N ALA A 728 7.93 27.67 -7.87
CA ALA A 728 7.39 28.42 -9.00
C ALA A 728 7.45 29.93 -8.77
N GLU A 729 7.02 30.37 -7.59
CA GLU A 729 7.06 31.78 -7.20
C GLU A 729 8.48 32.31 -7.14
N LEU A 730 9.42 31.53 -6.57
CA LEU A 730 10.82 31.92 -6.46
C LEU A 730 11.49 32.04 -7.84
N ILE A 731 11.19 31.14 -8.77
CA ILE A 731 11.68 31.22 -10.16
C ILE A 731 11.06 32.42 -10.87
N ARG A 732 9.75 32.68 -10.70
CA ARG A 732 9.05 33.82 -11.28
C ARG A 732 9.70 35.15 -10.89
N GLN A 733 10.01 35.32 -9.60
CA GLN A 733 10.67 36.54 -9.10
C GLN A 733 12.06 36.72 -9.73
N ARG A 734 12.88 35.68 -9.75
CA ARG A 734 14.21 35.72 -10.40
C ARG A 734 14.14 36.08 -11.88
N LEU A 735 13.18 35.53 -12.62
CA LEU A 735 13.00 35.84 -14.04
C LEU A 735 12.53 37.29 -14.24
N ARG A 736 11.64 37.80 -13.38
CA ARG A 736 11.19 39.19 -13.43
C ARG A 736 12.35 40.17 -13.17
N ASP A 737 13.20 39.90 -12.18
CA ASP A 737 14.33 40.78 -11.87
C ASP A 737 15.35 40.81 -13.02
N LYS A 738 15.63 39.64 -13.62
CA LYS A 738 16.56 39.53 -14.75
C LYS A 738 16.11 40.27 -16.00
N TYR A 739 14.80 40.32 -16.28
CA TYR A 739 14.26 40.88 -17.53
C TYR A 739 13.51 42.22 -17.37
N SER A 740 13.36 42.74 -16.15
CA SER A 740 12.77 44.07 -15.90
C SER A 740 13.73 45.23 -16.13
N HIS A 741 15.03 44.95 -16.24
CA HIS A 741 16.10 45.96 -16.38
C HIS A 741 16.77 45.93 -17.78
N GLY A 742 16.15 45.27 -18.77
CA GLY A 742 16.66 45.11 -20.14
C GLY A 742 15.91 45.93 -21.17
#